data_AF-A0A9X2ZMW5-F1
#
_entry.id   AF-A0A9X2ZMW5-F1
#
_cell.length_a   1.000
_cell.length_b   1.000
_cell.length_c   1.000
_cell.angle_alpha   90.00
_cell.angle_beta   90.00
_cell.angle_gamma   90.00
#
_symmetry.space_group_name_H-M   'P 1'
#
loop_
_entity.id
_entity.type
_entity.pdbx_description
1 polymer ?
#
loop_
_entity_poly.entity_id
_entity_poly.type
_entity_poly.pdbx_seq_one_letter_code
_entity_poly.pdbx_strand_id
1 'polypeptide(L)'
;MRNFLLNTLVLFFVTSFSFVQAQTIEKGSYLSKDNDQGLNLKLNLLENNKYELVFLEGDYEVKNDSLLLKGKNRDGVIFNVDYAYDTPVSVGKIKVKFMESLYYGFYIGTQNGTDPVKYQRISDIQLVDDETADSGLNFEIDHEQFLYLVYEGYSSGTPSKILKFAVPDKATEVTIEYQPYSDNPELKGFFDKKTNELTVFEISGKNPLIFQNAKLLNQELVKTKLLPLESKNIKDWTYPGKDEGITVDGVAPEVYDVAPRVDFKLKVESSLADAIKVTKAADNKFLIVYNDIDNKSAQAYFDAFIISQQEAIGYNFYEAYDPKYDVYNYYLTNKNDKSWLKKNNMSDSPSIIILDGNDTILATAKSNLVDKQYQFTYYDVLYIKLKKASALADFSKVITNKKASDADLIKAFNAVSVFVGISDDYYSDEPVEGDFKFAKSTLDKKQVQSVWEKIIIAHQKDTKPNMMLVESILAEIKSAGLNKVIFKTDKVLNDTDFKSIDYLLKHYDAIEAQSQEYNAKDDTRVAIGDISSEISSTLQNNAILYADGGVVEKSDEKRVMETYRKLISGGKGNFESYRSYFSYLAANAANGDPDNLYLKEFDAYFNKMLVTQENVIQRLDEMYSADVSTSYYGWREFKEYHTNLCNDVAWFTVLHSTDAAFIKKAIKWSEYSLVVKKNDPYYLDTLAQLYYKDGQKDKAIKTQQLAVQFFKDVEEETKIEIQETLVKMQNGTY
;
A
#
# COMPACT_ATOMS: atom_id res chain seq x y z
N MET A 1 -7.81 88.09 53.29
CA MET A 1 -6.81 88.73 54.16
C MET A 1 -5.54 87.90 54.13
N ARG A 2 -4.42 88.56 53.79
CA ARG A 2 -2.99 88.25 54.07
C ARG A 2 -2.53 86.78 54.01
N ASN A 3 -1.74 86.40 53.02
CA ASN A 3 -0.28 86.60 52.90
C ASN A 3 0.57 85.71 53.83
N PHE A 4 1.47 84.99 53.16
CA PHE A 4 2.90 84.80 53.46
C PHE A 4 3.39 83.49 54.13
N LEU A 5 4.09 82.74 53.27
CA LEU A 5 5.49 82.29 53.37
C LEU A 5 5.92 81.19 54.37
N LEU A 6 6.54 80.20 53.73
CA LEU A 6 7.75 79.44 54.09
C LEU A 6 7.72 78.60 55.37
N ASN A 7 7.69 77.27 55.18
CA ASN A 7 8.78 76.42 55.65
C ASN A 7 8.71 75.03 55.01
N THR A 8 9.79 74.66 54.34
CA THR A 8 10.15 73.29 53.97
C THR A 8 10.30 72.44 55.23
N LEU A 9 9.52 71.36 55.33
CA LEU A 9 9.83 70.23 56.20
C LEU A 9 9.82 68.96 55.34
N VAL A 10 10.97 68.30 55.34
CA VAL A 10 11.26 67.01 54.72
C VAL A 10 10.28 65.95 55.21
N LEU A 11 9.58 65.27 54.31
CA LEU A 11 8.98 63.97 54.57
C LEU A 11 9.60 62.94 53.61
N PHE A 12 10.25 61.94 54.20
CA PHE A 12 10.77 60.76 53.53
C PHE A 12 9.66 60.06 52.74
N PHE A 13 9.69 60.17 51.40
CA PHE A 13 9.05 59.16 50.55
C PHE A 13 9.95 57.92 50.56
N VAL A 14 9.68 57.01 51.49
CA VAL A 14 10.04 55.61 51.31
C VAL A 14 9.21 55.11 50.13
N THR A 15 9.78 55.21 48.93
CA THR A 15 9.30 54.42 47.80
C THR A 15 9.69 52.98 48.08
N SER A 16 8.85 52.29 48.83
CA SER A 16 8.82 50.84 48.79
C SER A 16 8.46 50.49 47.34
N PHE A 17 9.48 50.22 46.53
CA PHE A 17 9.31 49.33 45.40
C PHE A 17 8.89 47.98 45.99
N SER A 18 7.59 47.81 46.21
CA SER A 18 7.00 46.48 46.26
C SER A 18 7.21 45.94 44.86
N PHE A 19 8.35 45.26 44.66
CA PHE A 19 8.47 44.31 43.58
C PHE A 19 7.24 43.42 43.69
N VAL A 20 6.33 43.58 42.73
CA VAL A 20 5.35 42.57 42.38
C VAL A 20 6.17 41.30 42.22
N GLN A 21 6.12 40.41 43.21
CA GLN A 21 6.62 39.06 43.05
C GLN A 21 5.92 38.54 41.81
N ALA A 22 6.70 38.35 40.73
CA ALA A 22 6.20 37.62 39.59
C ALA A 22 5.73 36.28 40.15
N GLN A 23 4.42 36.02 40.10
CA GLN A 23 3.89 34.67 40.34
C GLN A 23 4.62 33.76 39.36
N THR A 24 5.58 33.04 39.91
CA THR A 24 6.34 31.98 39.25
C THR A 24 5.57 30.70 39.49
N ILE A 25 5.64 29.75 38.55
CA ILE A 25 5.00 28.45 38.71
C ILE A 25 5.49 27.85 40.03
N GLU A 26 4.57 27.61 40.96
CA GLU A 26 4.92 27.07 42.26
C GLU A 26 5.34 25.59 42.13
N LYS A 27 6.39 25.19 42.83
CA LYS A 27 6.71 23.77 42.96
C LYS A 27 5.67 23.09 43.83
N GLY A 28 5.34 21.84 43.50
CA GLY A 28 4.33 21.08 44.21
C GLY A 28 3.52 20.18 43.28
N SER A 29 2.47 19.59 43.85
CA SER A 29 1.57 18.69 43.14
C SER A 29 0.44 19.45 42.47
N TYR A 30 0.22 19.15 41.21
CA TYR A 30 -0.91 19.60 40.42
C TYR A 30 -1.76 18.40 40.02
N LEU A 31 -3.07 18.56 40.07
CA LEU A 31 -4.05 17.52 39.73
C LEU A 31 -4.78 17.90 38.45
N SER A 32 -4.98 16.95 37.55
CA SER A 32 -5.70 17.21 36.30
C SER A 32 -7.15 17.61 36.56
N LYS A 33 -7.59 18.67 35.90
CA LYS A 33 -8.99 19.09 35.77
C LYS A 33 -9.54 18.40 34.52
N ASP A 34 -10.75 17.83 34.62
CA ASP A 34 -11.56 17.27 33.51
C ASP A 34 -10.74 17.02 32.23
N ASN A 35 -10.13 15.84 32.14
CA ASN A 35 -9.66 15.37 30.84
C ASN A 35 -10.77 14.54 30.20
N ASP A 36 -10.89 14.61 28.88
CA ASP A 36 -11.79 13.75 28.11
C ASP A 36 -11.42 12.25 28.24
N GLN A 37 -10.47 11.90 29.10
CA GLN A 37 -9.96 10.55 29.37
C GLN A 37 -10.38 9.99 30.75
N GLY A 38 -11.04 10.77 31.63
CA GLY A 38 -11.45 10.32 32.97
C GLY A 38 -10.31 9.96 33.94
N LEU A 39 -9.08 10.40 33.67
CA LEU A 39 -7.88 10.07 34.46
C LEU A 39 -7.61 11.16 35.51
N ASN A 40 -7.45 10.78 36.78
CA ASN A 40 -6.84 11.65 37.80
C ASN A 40 -5.31 11.58 37.68
N LEU A 41 -4.73 12.43 36.83
CA LEU A 41 -3.29 12.53 36.66
C LEU A 41 -2.71 13.51 37.69
N LYS A 42 -1.57 13.13 38.27
CA LYS A 42 -0.82 13.99 39.18
C LYS A 42 0.51 14.37 38.57
N LEU A 43 0.73 15.68 38.42
CA LEU A 43 1.99 16.25 37.96
C LEU A 43 2.71 16.88 39.16
N ASN A 44 3.90 16.39 39.50
CA ASN A 44 4.77 17.00 40.50
C ASN A 44 5.84 17.83 39.79
N LEU A 45 5.90 19.12 40.08
CA LEU A 45 7.03 19.96 39.70
C LEU A 45 8.03 19.97 40.86
N LEU A 46 9.21 19.39 40.62
CA LEU A 46 10.25 19.15 41.61
C LEU A 46 11.39 20.20 41.52
N GLU A 47 12.36 20.06 42.42
CA GLU A 47 13.61 20.81 42.39
C GLU A 47 14.45 20.51 41.12
N ASN A 48 15.35 21.43 40.75
CA ASN A 48 16.27 21.31 39.61
C ASN A 48 15.58 21.08 38.24
N ASN A 49 14.43 21.71 38.01
CA ASN A 49 13.64 21.58 36.76
C ASN A 49 13.25 20.14 36.42
N LYS A 50 13.16 19.27 37.44
CA LYS A 50 12.64 17.91 37.28
C LYS A 50 11.13 17.91 37.45
N TYR A 51 10.48 16.97 36.81
CA TYR A 51 9.06 16.73 37.01
C TYR A 51 8.80 15.23 37.13
N GLU A 52 7.69 14.88 37.78
CA GLU A 52 7.12 13.54 37.74
C GLU A 52 5.70 13.65 37.24
N LEU A 53 5.36 12.86 36.23
CA LEU A 53 3.98 12.65 35.82
C LEU A 53 3.57 11.26 36.33
N VAL A 54 2.70 11.24 37.32
CA VAL A 54 2.31 10.03 38.05
C VAL A 54 1.03 9.47 37.41
N PHE A 55 1.18 8.33 36.72
CA PHE A 55 0.10 7.59 36.07
C PHE A 55 -0.46 6.45 36.94
N LEU A 56 0.27 6.04 37.98
CA LEU A 56 -0.09 4.93 38.88
C LEU A 56 0.17 5.35 40.33
N GLU A 57 -0.91 5.48 41.11
CA GLU A 57 -0.87 5.67 42.55
C GLU A 57 -1.74 4.61 43.23
N GLY A 58 -1.39 4.16 44.43
CA GLY A 58 -2.15 3.11 45.10
C GLY A 58 -1.54 2.61 46.40
N ASP A 59 -2.19 1.63 47.01
CA ASP A 59 -1.76 1.02 48.26
C ASP A 59 -0.68 -0.04 47.97
N TYR A 60 0.07 -0.49 48.98
CA TYR A 60 0.99 -1.62 48.81
C TYR A 60 0.85 -2.61 49.96
N GLU A 61 1.24 -3.85 49.68
CA GLU A 61 1.28 -4.94 50.66
C GLU A 61 2.67 -5.57 50.63
N VAL A 62 3.24 -5.82 51.81
CA VAL A 62 4.53 -6.52 51.95
C VAL A 62 4.24 -7.96 52.33
N LYS A 63 4.72 -8.92 51.53
CA LYS A 63 4.70 -10.34 51.86
C LYS A 63 6.12 -10.89 51.79
N ASN A 64 6.65 -11.32 52.94
CA ASN A 64 8.05 -11.70 53.11
C ASN A 64 8.98 -10.61 52.57
N ASP A 65 9.93 -10.96 51.70
CA ASP A 65 10.87 -10.04 51.06
C ASP A 65 10.31 -9.42 49.76
N SER A 66 9.00 -9.54 49.51
CA SER A 66 8.34 -9.05 48.29
C SER A 66 7.35 -7.93 48.56
N LEU A 67 7.34 -6.94 47.67
CA LEU A 67 6.44 -5.79 47.66
C LEU A 67 5.39 -5.97 46.56
N LEU A 68 4.10 -5.93 46.92
CA LEU A 68 2.98 -5.91 45.99
C LEU A 68 2.37 -4.51 45.97
N LEU A 69 2.50 -3.80 44.85
CA LEU A 69 1.88 -2.48 44.63
C LEU A 69 0.48 -2.67 44.02
N LYS A 70 -0.55 -2.15 44.68
CA LYS A 70 -1.97 -2.19 44.28
C LYS A 70 -2.40 -0.80 43.80
N GLY A 71 -2.32 -0.54 42.49
CA GLY A 71 -2.77 0.73 41.91
C GLY A 71 -4.27 0.98 42.10
N LYS A 72 -4.68 2.20 42.44
CA LYS A 72 -6.09 2.62 42.55
C LYS A 72 -6.73 3.03 41.23
N ASN A 73 -5.94 3.42 40.22
CA ASN A 73 -6.47 4.01 38.97
C ASN A 73 -6.08 3.25 37.68
N ARG A 74 -5.78 1.95 37.74
CA ARG A 74 -5.31 1.21 36.54
C ARG A 74 -5.86 -0.18 36.33
N ASP A 75 -6.98 -0.52 36.95
CA ASP A 75 -7.78 -1.64 36.48
C ASP A 75 -8.81 -1.12 35.48
N GLY A 76 -8.53 -1.25 34.19
CA GLY A 76 -9.61 -1.78 33.34
C GLY A 76 -9.97 -1.01 32.08
N VAL A 77 -10.04 0.32 32.09
CA VAL A 77 -10.84 1.02 31.06
C VAL A 77 -10.07 1.23 29.75
N ILE A 78 -10.10 0.21 28.89
CA ILE A 78 -9.65 0.27 27.48
C ILE A 78 -10.81 0.60 26.52
N PHE A 79 -12.03 0.68 27.05
CA PHE A 79 -13.25 1.03 26.32
C PHE A 79 -13.95 2.19 27.02
N ASN A 80 -14.25 3.26 26.30
CA ASN A 80 -15.21 4.27 26.74
C ASN A 80 -16.61 3.80 26.37
N VAL A 81 -17.57 3.95 27.30
CA VAL A 81 -18.97 3.53 27.11
C VAL A 81 -19.91 4.64 27.55
N ASP A 82 -20.72 5.13 26.61
CA ASP A 82 -21.70 6.20 26.84
C ASP A 82 -23.09 5.77 26.38
N TYR A 83 -24.11 5.95 27.23
CA TYR A 83 -25.50 5.59 26.93
C TYR A 83 -26.34 6.83 26.57
N ALA A 84 -27.19 6.66 25.56
CA ALA A 84 -28.23 7.63 25.18
C ALA A 84 -29.63 7.01 25.32
N TYR A 85 -30.66 7.86 25.44
CA TYR A 85 -32.00 7.47 25.92
C TYR A 85 -33.14 7.78 24.94
N ASP A 86 -32.88 8.48 23.83
CA ASP A 86 -33.92 8.99 22.92
C ASP A 86 -33.73 8.57 21.43
N THR A 87 -32.97 7.52 21.16
CA THR A 87 -32.77 6.99 19.80
C THR A 87 -33.89 6.00 19.42
N PRO A 88 -34.47 6.07 18.20
CA PRO A 88 -35.37 5.05 17.69
C PRO A 88 -34.66 3.68 17.61
N VAL A 89 -35.22 2.67 18.26
CA VAL A 89 -34.66 1.31 18.31
C VAL A 89 -35.77 0.26 18.28
N SER A 90 -35.48 -0.93 17.76
CA SER A 90 -36.39 -2.06 17.82
C SER A 90 -36.80 -2.40 19.25
N VAL A 91 -38.05 -2.82 19.46
CA VAL A 91 -38.58 -3.16 20.79
C VAL A 91 -37.73 -4.26 21.44
N GLY A 92 -37.18 -3.99 22.62
CA GLY A 92 -36.32 -4.93 23.36
C GLY A 92 -34.86 -4.97 22.90
N LYS A 93 -34.43 -4.03 22.04
CA LYS A 93 -33.05 -3.89 21.57
C LYS A 93 -32.43 -2.59 22.05
N ILE A 94 -31.10 -2.52 21.97
CA ILE A 94 -30.30 -1.29 22.14
C ILE A 94 -29.39 -1.13 20.92
N LYS A 95 -29.30 0.08 20.37
CA LYS A 95 -28.39 0.40 19.26
C LYS A 95 -26.97 0.53 19.77
N VAL A 96 -26.00 -0.04 19.07
CA VAL A 96 -24.57 0.04 19.39
C VAL A 96 -23.85 0.82 18.30
N LYS A 97 -23.13 1.87 18.70
CA LYS A 97 -22.19 2.62 17.85
C LYS A 97 -20.76 2.32 18.29
N PHE A 98 -20.03 1.49 17.55
CA PHE A 98 -18.66 1.08 17.87
C PHE A 98 -17.67 1.86 16.99
N MET A 99 -16.85 2.73 17.58
CA MET A 99 -16.09 3.78 16.88
C MET A 99 -14.77 3.33 16.22
N GLU A 100 -14.48 2.03 16.17
CA GLU A 100 -13.24 1.49 15.58
C GLU A 100 -13.42 0.96 14.16
N SER A 101 -12.33 0.97 13.37
CA SER A 101 -12.26 0.48 11.98
C SER A 101 -11.53 -0.86 11.81
N LEU A 102 -10.93 -1.43 12.86
CA LEU A 102 -10.16 -2.68 12.82
C LEU A 102 -10.80 -3.75 13.73
N TYR A 103 -11.21 -4.90 13.16
CA TYR A 103 -12.19 -5.82 13.79
C TYR A 103 -11.65 -7.19 14.23
N TYR A 104 -10.35 -7.45 14.13
CA TYR A 104 -9.76 -8.73 14.51
C TYR A 104 -9.37 -8.71 16.00
N GLY A 105 -10.22 -9.24 16.87
CA GLY A 105 -9.95 -9.41 18.32
C GLY A 105 -10.95 -8.75 19.28
N PHE A 106 -12.04 -8.16 18.79
CA PHE A 106 -13.09 -7.57 19.63
C PHE A 106 -14.35 -8.43 19.70
N TYR A 107 -14.88 -8.58 20.92
CA TYR A 107 -16.13 -9.31 21.17
C TYR A 107 -17.05 -8.50 22.08
N ILE A 108 -18.35 -8.67 21.87
CA ILE A 108 -19.42 -8.09 22.68
C ILE A 108 -20.21 -9.23 23.32
N GLY A 109 -20.72 -9.05 24.53
CA GLY A 109 -21.60 -10.02 25.16
C GLY A 109 -22.69 -9.41 26.00
N THR A 110 -23.82 -10.10 26.13
CA THR A 110 -24.97 -9.65 26.92
C THR A 110 -25.37 -10.67 27.98
N GLN A 111 -25.90 -10.20 29.11
CA GLN A 111 -26.35 -11.06 30.21
C GLN A 111 -27.54 -10.43 30.94
N ASN A 112 -28.57 -11.25 31.20
CA ASN A 112 -29.67 -10.92 32.10
C ASN A 112 -29.48 -11.64 33.43
N GLY A 113 -29.55 -10.91 34.55
CA GLY A 113 -29.45 -11.49 35.89
C GLY A 113 -28.24 -12.40 36.07
N THR A 114 -28.52 -13.69 36.30
CA THR A 114 -27.52 -14.75 36.49
C THR A 114 -27.37 -15.69 35.30
N ASP A 115 -27.99 -15.37 34.16
CA ASP A 115 -27.93 -16.21 32.96
C ASP A 115 -26.51 -16.27 32.38
N PRO A 116 -26.16 -17.30 31.58
CA PRO A 116 -24.87 -17.33 30.89
C PRO A 116 -24.69 -16.13 29.96
N VAL A 117 -23.48 -15.59 29.90
CA VAL A 117 -23.14 -14.48 28.99
C VAL A 117 -23.18 -14.99 27.55
N LYS A 118 -23.94 -14.31 26.69
CA LYS A 118 -24.00 -14.60 25.25
C LYS A 118 -23.00 -13.71 24.53
N TYR A 119 -21.87 -14.29 24.11
CA TYR A 119 -20.82 -13.55 23.39
C TYR A 119 -20.97 -13.69 21.87
N GLN A 120 -20.56 -12.65 21.16
CA GLN A 120 -20.44 -12.63 19.71
C GLN A 120 -19.20 -11.82 19.31
N ARG A 121 -18.50 -12.29 18.28
CA ARG A 121 -17.39 -11.54 17.68
C ARG A 121 -17.96 -10.38 16.86
N ILE A 122 -17.40 -9.19 17.02
CA ILE A 122 -17.93 -7.98 16.38
C ILE A 122 -17.90 -8.10 14.84
N SER A 123 -16.88 -8.77 14.27
CA SER A 123 -16.79 -9.00 12.81
C SER A 123 -17.90 -9.85 12.22
N ASP A 124 -18.59 -10.64 13.03
CA ASP A 124 -19.57 -11.63 12.57
C ASP A 124 -21.01 -11.09 12.70
N ILE A 125 -21.17 -9.84 13.14
CA ILE A 125 -22.45 -9.16 13.27
C ILE A 125 -22.84 -8.56 11.92
N GLN A 126 -24.03 -8.93 11.43
CA GLN A 126 -24.59 -8.39 10.19
C GLN A 126 -24.92 -6.90 10.39
N LEU A 127 -24.31 -6.04 9.57
CA LEU A 127 -24.44 -4.59 9.68
C LEU A 127 -25.85 -4.14 9.25
N VAL A 128 -26.40 -3.17 9.97
CA VAL A 128 -27.63 -2.49 9.56
C VAL A 128 -27.23 -1.40 8.56
N ASP A 129 -27.69 -1.52 7.31
CA ASP A 129 -27.53 -0.48 6.29
C ASP A 129 -28.17 0.83 6.79
N ASP A 130 -27.35 1.75 7.27
CA ASP A 130 -27.73 3.14 7.47
C ASP A 130 -26.67 4.03 6.81
N GLU A 131 -27.02 4.52 5.61
CA GLU A 131 -26.18 5.20 4.63
C GLU A 131 -25.73 6.62 5.03
N THR A 132 -25.80 7.02 6.30
CA THR A 132 -25.49 8.41 6.68
C THR A 132 -24.50 8.55 7.83
N ALA A 133 -23.23 8.78 7.46
CA ALA A 133 -22.22 9.61 8.11
C ALA A 133 -21.95 9.40 9.62
N ASP A 134 -21.06 8.46 9.95
CA ASP A 134 -19.96 8.61 10.92
C ASP A 134 -19.07 7.36 10.87
N SER A 135 -17.78 7.49 11.09
CA SER A 135 -16.75 6.46 10.85
C SER A 135 -16.77 5.21 11.78
N GLY A 136 -17.90 4.88 12.41
CA GLY A 136 -18.06 3.74 13.33
C GLY A 136 -19.05 2.68 12.82
N LEU A 137 -18.94 1.45 13.34
CA LEU A 137 -19.89 0.36 13.08
C LEU A 137 -21.20 0.57 13.85
N ASN A 138 -22.33 0.33 13.20
CA ASN A 138 -23.66 0.45 13.80
C ASN A 138 -24.41 -0.89 13.72
N PHE A 139 -24.91 -1.39 14.85
CA PHE A 139 -25.69 -2.63 14.92
C PHE A 139 -26.62 -2.64 16.15
N GLU A 140 -27.57 -3.57 16.23
CA GLU A 140 -28.47 -3.72 17.38
C GLU A 140 -28.16 -5.01 18.18
N ILE A 141 -28.25 -4.94 19.51
CA ILE A 141 -28.16 -6.10 20.42
C ILE A 141 -29.39 -6.18 21.33
N ASP A 142 -29.64 -7.33 21.96
CA ASP A 142 -30.69 -7.46 22.98
C ASP A 142 -30.46 -6.51 24.16
N HIS A 143 -31.51 -5.81 24.60
CA HIS A 143 -31.46 -4.96 25.79
C HIS A 143 -31.48 -5.83 27.05
N GLU A 144 -30.29 -6.18 27.55
CA GLU A 144 -30.09 -7.01 28.75
C GLU A 144 -29.47 -6.20 29.90
N GLN A 145 -29.50 -6.73 31.13
CA GLN A 145 -29.02 -5.99 32.32
C GLN A 145 -27.52 -5.66 32.31
N PHE A 146 -26.71 -6.45 31.61
CA PHE A 146 -25.27 -6.27 31.55
C PHE A 146 -24.71 -6.41 30.14
N LEU A 147 -23.72 -5.55 29.85
CA LEU A 147 -22.92 -5.53 28.64
C LEU A 147 -21.48 -5.96 28.97
N TYR A 148 -20.90 -6.84 28.17
CA TYR A 148 -19.51 -7.28 28.26
C TYR A 148 -18.75 -6.83 27.02
N LEU A 149 -17.60 -6.19 27.22
CA LEU A 149 -16.67 -5.81 26.15
C LEU A 149 -15.37 -6.57 26.33
N VAL A 150 -14.89 -7.20 25.25
CA VAL A 150 -13.70 -8.05 25.28
C VAL A 150 -12.70 -7.62 24.22
N TYR A 151 -11.45 -7.48 24.64
CA TYR A 151 -10.29 -7.39 23.77
C TYR A 151 -9.44 -8.67 23.94
N GLU A 152 -9.30 -9.43 22.87
CA GLU A 152 -8.55 -10.68 22.85
C GLU A 152 -7.05 -10.44 22.64
N GLY A 153 -6.22 -11.09 23.46
CA GLY A 153 -4.77 -11.00 23.37
C GLY A 153 -4.23 -11.60 22.07
N TYR A 154 -3.30 -10.89 21.40
CA TYR A 154 -2.80 -11.23 20.07
C TYR A 154 -1.89 -12.48 20.01
N SER A 155 -1.43 -13.01 21.15
CA SER A 155 -0.50 -14.15 21.20
C SER A 155 -0.84 -15.16 22.30
N SER A 156 -0.44 -16.42 22.13
CA SER A 156 -0.66 -17.48 23.13
C SER A 156 -0.07 -17.09 24.48
N GLY A 157 -0.90 -17.04 25.53
CA GLY A 157 -0.50 -16.64 26.87
C GLY A 157 -0.67 -15.15 27.21
N THR A 158 -1.03 -14.29 26.25
CA THR A 158 -1.53 -12.93 26.54
C THR A 158 -2.97 -13.02 27.08
N PRO A 159 -3.27 -12.56 28.30
CA PRO A 159 -4.63 -12.59 28.83
C PRO A 159 -5.57 -11.68 28.02
N SER A 160 -6.74 -12.20 27.65
CA SER A 160 -7.84 -11.40 27.11
C SER A 160 -8.44 -10.54 28.23
N LYS A 161 -8.80 -9.31 27.90
CA LYS A 161 -9.38 -8.36 28.85
C LYS A 161 -10.88 -8.25 28.66
N ILE A 162 -11.62 -8.45 29.74
CA ILE A 162 -13.09 -8.52 29.76
C ILE A 162 -13.60 -7.50 30.76
N LEU A 163 -14.44 -6.59 30.29
CA LEU A 163 -15.06 -5.55 31.10
C LEU A 163 -16.58 -5.72 31.12
N LYS A 164 -17.19 -5.65 32.30
CA LYS A 164 -18.63 -5.73 32.51
C LYS A 164 -19.20 -4.35 32.82
N PHE A 165 -20.28 -3.96 32.16
CA PHE A 165 -20.99 -2.70 32.37
C PHE A 165 -22.46 -2.97 32.71
N ALA A 166 -23.05 -2.11 33.54
CA ALA A 166 -24.50 -2.07 33.71
C ALA A 166 -25.13 -1.42 32.48
N VAL A 167 -26.25 -1.96 31.99
CA VAL A 167 -27.08 -1.29 30.99
C VAL A 167 -28.28 -0.67 31.71
N PRO A 168 -28.47 0.67 31.65
CA PRO A 168 -29.64 1.31 32.23
C PRO A 168 -30.94 0.85 31.57
N ASP A 169 -32.00 0.59 32.35
CA ASP A 169 -33.32 0.09 31.87
C ASP A 169 -33.99 0.92 30.76
N LYS A 170 -33.54 2.16 30.53
CA LYS A 170 -34.09 3.10 29.55
C LYS A 170 -33.12 3.44 28.43
N ALA A 171 -31.92 2.87 28.42
CA ALA A 171 -30.92 3.17 27.40
C ALA A 171 -31.39 2.62 26.06
N THR A 172 -31.42 3.48 25.04
CA THR A 172 -31.82 3.10 23.67
C THR A 172 -30.62 3.00 22.74
N GLU A 173 -29.49 3.58 23.12
CA GLU A 173 -28.22 3.48 22.40
C GLU A 173 -27.01 3.44 23.34
N VAL A 174 -25.94 2.77 22.91
CA VAL A 174 -24.62 2.76 23.54
C VAL A 174 -23.54 3.08 22.51
N THR A 175 -22.70 4.07 22.80
CA THR A 175 -21.48 4.37 22.04
C THR A 175 -20.28 3.74 22.74
N ILE A 176 -19.43 3.08 21.97
CA ILE A 176 -18.24 2.37 22.45
C ILE A 176 -17.02 2.82 21.64
N GLU A 177 -15.95 3.22 22.32
CA GLU A 177 -14.69 3.65 21.71
C GLU A 177 -13.52 2.89 22.35
N TYR A 178 -12.58 2.37 21.55
CA TYR A 178 -11.40 1.68 22.06
C TYR A 178 -10.21 2.65 22.10
N GLN A 179 -9.48 2.65 23.22
CA GLN A 179 -8.34 3.55 23.37
C GLN A 179 -7.06 2.75 23.67
N PRO A 180 -6.18 2.54 22.68
CA PRO A 180 -4.86 1.96 22.93
C PRO A 180 -3.95 2.98 23.63
N TYR A 181 -3.16 2.53 24.61
CA TYR A 181 -2.16 3.38 25.27
C TYR A 181 -1.05 3.78 24.28
N SER A 182 -0.66 5.06 24.28
CA SER A 182 0.55 5.54 23.61
C SER A 182 1.73 5.54 24.60
N ASP A 183 2.85 4.95 24.22
CA ASP A 183 4.07 4.97 25.00
C ASP A 183 4.89 6.24 24.71
N ASN A 184 5.10 7.03 25.76
CA ASN A 184 6.09 8.10 25.89
C ASN A 184 5.87 9.38 25.04
N PRO A 185 4.90 10.23 25.42
CA PRO A 185 4.66 11.50 24.73
C PRO A 185 5.73 12.56 25.01
N GLU A 186 6.18 13.26 23.97
CA GLU A 186 6.87 14.55 24.15
C GLU A 186 5.84 15.64 24.49
N LEU A 187 6.00 16.28 25.65
CA LEU A 187 5.02 17.22 26.22
C LEU A 187 5.51 18.67 26.18
N LYS A 188 4.61 19.61 25.87
CA LYS A 188 4.79 21.06 25.99
C LYS A 188 3.69 21.65 26.88
N GLY A 189 3.95 22.71 27.64
CA GLY A 189 2.90 23.32 28.45
C GLY A 189 3.10 24.81 28.71
N PHE A 190 2.01 25.47 29.11
CA PHE A 190 2.01 26.88 29.53
C PHE A 190 1.18 27.07 30.81
N PHE A 191 1.54 28.06 31.61
CA PHE A 191 0.87 28.38 32.87
C PHE A 191 0.07 29.68 32.75
N ASP A 192 -1.25 29.60 33.00
CA ASP A 192 -2.13 30.76 33.02
C ASP A 192 -2.15 31.39 34.43
N LYS A 193 -1.58 32.59 34.52
CA LYS A 193 -1.48 33.36 35.78
C LYS A 193 -2.82 33.90 36.28
N LYS A 194 -3.85 33.97 35.45
CA LYS A 194 -5.18 34.48 35.84
C LYS A 194 -6.02 33.38 36.50
N THR A 195 -5.93 32.15 36.00
CA THR A 195 -6.70 31.00 36.51
C THR A 195 -5.88 30.11 37.45
N ASN A 196 -4.56 30.32 37.51
CA ASN A 196 -3.60 29.51 38.26
C ASN A 196 -3.56 28.03 37.80
N GLU A 197 -3.79 27.83 36.50
CA GLU A 197 -3.86 26.52 35.84
C GLU A 197 -2.63 26.30 34.94
N LEU A 198 -2.18 25.05 34.87
CA LEU A 198 -1.11 24.62 33.98
C LEU A 198 -1.68 23.74 32.87
N THR A 199 -1.60 24.19 31.63
CA THR A 199 -2.07 23.43 30.46
C THR A 199 -0.90 22.75 29.77
N VAL A 200 -1.00 21.43 29.55
CA VAL A 200 0.03 20.55 28.98
C VAL A 200 -0.53 19.85 27.74
N PHE A 201 0.25 19.73 26.68
CA PHE A 201 -0.14 19.17 25.38
C PHE A 201 0.95 18.23 24.88
N GLU A 202 0.57 17.20 24.13
CA GLU A 202 1.50 16.52 23.20
C GLU A 202 1.93 17.48 22.08
N ILE A 203 3.15 17.32 21.54
CA ILE A 203 3.67 18.19 20.47
C ILE A 203 2.80 18.18 19.20
N SER A 204 2.01 17.11 18.97
CA SER A 204 1.02 17.00 17.90
C SER A 204 -0.21 17.91 18.09
N GLY A 205 -0.40 18.47 19.30
CA GLY A 205 -1.31 19.58 19.59
C GLY A 205 -2.79 19.24 19.70
N LYS A 206 -3.19 17.96 19.65
CA LYS A 206 -4.60 17.61 19.45
C LYS A 206 -5.48 17.63 20.71
N ASN A 207 -4.94 17.35 21.91
CA ASN A 207 -5.73 17.30 23.16
C ASN A 207 -4.99 17.94 24.37
N PRO A 208 -5.43 19.11 24.90
CA PRO A 208 -4.87 19.71 26.11
C PRO A 208 -5.24 18.94 27.39
N LEU A 209 -4.28 18.75 28.30
CA LEU A 209 -4.49 18.39 29.70
C LEU A 209 -4.34 19.63 30.58
N ILE A 210 -5.35 19.96 31.38
CA ILE A 210 -5.31 21.11 32.30
C ILE A 210 -5.05 20.59 33.71
N PHE A 211 -4.12 21.22 34.45
CA PHE A 211 -3.77 20.87 35.82
C PHE A 211 -3.97 22.06 36.77
N GLN A 212 -4.51 21.80 37.96
CA GLN A 212 -4.70 22.78 39.03
C GLN A 212 -3.81 22.44 40.24
N ASN A 213 -3.29 23.48 40.90
CA ASN A 213 -2.48 23.28 42.10
C ASN A 213 -3.32 22.63 43.21
N ALA A 214 -2.86 21.47 43.70
CA ALA A 214 -3.60 20.65 44.66
C ALA A 214 -3.93 21.38 45.97
N LYS A 215 -3.18 22.44 46.32
CA LYS A 215 -3.41 23.26 47.52
C LYS A 215 -4.65 24.15 47.44
N LEU A 216 -5.23 24.33 46.25
CA LEU A 216 -6.32 25.29 46.00
C LEU A 216 -7.66 24.65 45.69
N LEU A 217 -7.74 23.31 45.67
CA LEU A 217 -8.97 22.58 45.40
C LEU A 217 -9.86 22.55 46.65
N ASN A 218 -10.97 23.28 46.62
CA ASN A 218 -12.13 22.99 47.45
C ASN A 218 -12.91 21.86 46.76
N GLN A 219 -13.27 20.81 47.51
CA GLN A 219 -13.91 19.60 47.01
C GLN A 219 -15.20 19.92 46.23
N GLU A 220 -15.13 20.01 44.91
CA GLU A 220 -16.25 19.78 44.00
C GLU A 220 -16.03 18.47 43.26
N LEU A 221 -17.08 17.63 43.23
CA LEU A 221 -17.10 16.34 42.55
C LEU A 221 -17.04 16.57 41.04
N VAL A 222 -15.91 16.20 40.44
CA VAL A 222 -15.72 16.08 38.99
C VAL A 222 -16.70 15.02 38.44
N LYS A 223 -17.31 15.30 37.28
CA LYS A 223 -18.17 14.33 36.56
C LYS A 223 -17.34 13.07 36.28
N THR A 224 -17.76 11.94 36.83
CA THR A 224 -17.08 10.65 36.65
C THR A 224 -17.63 9.96 35.40
N LYS A 225 -16.76 9.61 34.44
CA LYS A 225 -17.08 8.67 33.35
C LYS A 225 -17.53 7.32 33.92
N LEU A 226 -18.36 6.59 33.16
CA LEU A 226 -18.90 5.30 33.58
C LEU A 226 -17.78 4.25 33.72
N LEU A 227 -17.61 3.70 34.92
CA LEU A 227 -16.63 2.65 35.20
C LEU A 227 -17.25 1.26 35.01
N PRO A 228 -16.47 0.25 34.57
CA PRO A 228 -16.94 -1.12 34.53
C PRO A 228 -17.24 -1.62 35.94
N LEU A 229 -18.32 -2.38 36.08
CA LEU A 229 -18.69 -3.11 37.30
C LEU A 229 -17.68 -4.21 37.64
N GLU A 230 -17.05 -4.80 36.62
CA GLU A 230 -16.05 -5.85 36.77
C GLU A 230 -15.00 -5.76 35.65
N SER A 231 -13.74 -6.02 35.99
CA SER A 231 -12.62 -6.13 35.04
C SER A 231 -11.86 -7.43 35.30
N LYS A 232 -11.78 -8.29 34.29
CA LYS A 232 -11.08 -9.58 34.34
C LYS A 232 -10.01 -9.65 33.26
N ASN A 233 -8.88 -10.26 33.60
CA ASN A 233 -7.87 -10.69 32.64
C ASN A 233 -7.87 -12.22 32.65
N ILE A 234 -8.26 -12.84 31.53
CA ILE A 234 -8.41 -14.30 31.43
C ILE A 234 -7.46 -14.81 30.34
N LYS A 235 -6.54 -15.69 30.72
CA LYS A 235 -5.75 -16.46 29.75
C LYS A 235 -6.63 -17.49 29.07
N ASP A 236 -6.44 -17.67 27.77
CA ASP A 236 -7.16 -18.67 26.97
C ASP A 236 -8.68 -18.50 27.05
N TRP A 237 -9.15 -17.25 27.05
CA TRP A 237 -10.56 -16.92 27.14
C TRP A 237 -11.36 -17.51 25.96
N THR A 238 -12.43 -18.25 26.28
CA THR A 238 -13.29 -18.92 25.31
C THR A 238 -14.77 -18.81 25.72
N TYR A 239 -15.68 -19.08 24.79
CA TYR A 239 -17.13 -19.13 25.01
C TYR A 239 -17.82 -20.14 24.06
N PRO A 240 -19.02 -20.65 24.40
CA PRO A 240 -19.74 -21.61 23.56
C PRO A 240 -20.02 -21.06 22.15
N GLY A 241 -19.57 -21.77 21.11
CA GLY A 241 -19.76 -21.35 19.72
C GLY A 241 -18.71 -20.37 19.19
N LYS A 242 -17.66 -20.08 19.95
CA LYS A 242 -16.45 -19.45 19.42
C LYS A 242 -15.79 -20.44 18.47
N ASP A 243 -15.63 -20.08 17.19
CA ASP A 243 -14.83 -20.87 16.26
C ASP A 243 -13.45 -21.08 16.87
N GLU A 244 -12.97 -22.33 16.89
CA GLU A 244 -11.54 -22.62 17.03
C GLU A 244 -10.88 -22.11 15.73
N GLY A 245 -10.80 -20.79 15.59
CA GLY A 245 -10.12 -20.16 14.48
C GLY A 245 -8.75 -20.80 14.38
N ILE A 246 -8.43 -21.33 13.20
CA ILE A 246 -7.24 -22.13 12.86
C ILE A 246 -6.23 -22.04 13.99
N THR A 247 -6.33 -22.98 14.93
CA THR A 247 -5.17 -23.38 15.69
C THR A 247 -4.21 -23.83 14.61
N VAL A 248 -3.30 -22.94 14.21
CA VAL A 248 -1.95 -23.41 13.94
C VAL A 248 -1.68 -24.27 15.15
N ASP A 249 -1.53 -25.56 14.91
CA ASP A 249 -1.35 -26.60 15.91
C ASP A 249 -0.04 -26.27 16.65
N GLY A 250 -0.11 -25.24 17.48
CA GLY A 250 0.72 -25.04 18.63
C GLY A 250 0.21 -26.10 19.58
N VAL A 251 0.68 -27.32 19.33
CA VAL A 251 1.18 -28.20 20.38
C VAL A 251 1.55 -27.27 21.53
N ALA A 252 1.01 -27.54 22.73
CA ALA A 252 1.58 -26.97 23.94
C ALA A 252 3.10 -26.90 23.71
N PRO A 253 3.81 -25.85 24.12
CA PRO A 253 5.21 -26.11 24.35
C PRO A 253 5.21 -27.28 25.36
N GLU A 254 5.36 -28.53 24.89
CA GLU A 254 6.54 -29.30 25.22
C GLU A 254 7.55 -28.23 25.46
N VAL A 255 7.89 -27.98 26.73
CA VAL A 255 8.92 -27.03 27.13
C VAL A 255 9.85 -27.02 25.96
N TYR A 256 9.79 -25.98 25.11
CA TYR A 256 10.61 -26.01 23.91
C TYR A 256 11.95 -25.92 24.58
N ASP A 257 12.63 -27.06 24.71
CA ASP A 257 14.06 -27.11 24.82
C ASP A 257 14.42 -26.21 23.67
N VAL A 258 14.78 -24.97 24.01
CA VAL A 258 14.97 -23.90 23.05
C VAL A 258 15.85 -24.54 22.02
N ALA A 259 15.28 -24.86 20.84
CA ALA A 259 15.98 -25.66 19.85
C ALA A 259 17.33 -24.97 19.73
N PRO A 260 18.45 -25.68 20.01
CA PRO A 260 19.69 -25.02 20.37
C PRO A 260 19.95 -23.94 19.35
N ARG A 261 19.85 -22.67 19.79
CA ARG A 261 19.96 -21.52 18.88
C ARG A 261 21.21 -21.77 18.06
N VAL A 262 21.08 -21.77 16.74
CA VAL A 262 22.21 -22.02 15.85
C VAL A 262 23.33 -21.08 16.28
N ASP A 263 24.41 -21.63 16.83
CA ASP A 263 25.58 -20.86 17.27
C ASP A 263 26.34 -20.40 16.03
N PHE A 264 25.76 -19.43 15.34
CA PHE A 264 26.27 -18.91 14.09
C PHE A 264 27.54 -18.11 14.36
N LYS A 265 28.59 -18.43 13.59
CA LYS A 265 29.85 -17.71 13.63
C LYS A 265 30.18 -17.16 12.26
N LEU A 266 30.45 -15.86 12.22
CA LEU A 266 30.98 -15.20 11.05
C LEU A 266 32.46 -15.55 10.95
N LYS A 267 32.89 -15.97 9.76
CA LYS A 267 34.31 -16.18 9.48
C LYS A 267 34.93 -14.86 9.01
N VAL A 268 35.83 -14.32 9.80
CA VAL A 268 36.65 -13.16 9.43
C VAL A 268 38.01 -13.66 8.95
N GLU A 269 38.38 -13.30 7.72
CA GLU A 269 39.65 -13.72 7.13
C GLU A 269 40.80 -12.82 7.60
N SER A 270 42.01 -13.38 7.62
CA SER A 270 43.23 -12.69 8.09
C SER A 270 43.84 -11.72 7.07
N SER A 271 43.39 -11.77 5.82
CA SER A 271 43.86 -10.91 4.73
C SER A 271 42.73 -10.47 3.81
N LEU A 272 42.85 -9.28 3.22
CA LEU A 272 41.85 -8.75 2.28
C LEU A 272 41.70 -9.66 1.05
N ALA A 273 42.80 -10.24 0.57
CA ALA A 273 42.78 -11.15 -0.57
C ALA A 273 41.97 -12.42 -0.28
N ASP A 274 42.10 -12.98 0.92
CA ASP A 274 41.31 -14.14 1.33
C ASP A 274 39.84 -13.78 1.54
N ALA A 275 39.55 -12.62 2.13
CA ALA A 275 38.19 -12.11 2.30
C ALA A 275 37.46 -11.94 0.96
N ILE A 276 38.15 -11.38 -0.05
CA ILE A 276 37.61 -11.25 -1.42
C ILE A 276 37.38 -12.64 -2.02
N LYS A 277 38.36 -13.55 -1.90
CA LYS A 277 38.26 -14.91 -2.43
C LYS A 277 37.08 -15.70 -1.84
N VAL A 278 36.86 -15.59 -0.54
CA VAL A 278 35.74 -16.27 0.15
C VAL A 278 34.40 -15.63 -0.24
N THR A 279 34.34 -14.31 -0.35
CA THR A 279 33.15 -13.61 -0.85
C THR A 279 32.83 -14.03 -2.28
N LYS A 280 33.84 -14.17 -3.15
CA LYS A 280 33.66 -14.65 -4.52
C LYS A 280 33.08 -16.05 -4.61
N ALA A 281 33.44 -16.92 -3.67
CA ALA A 281 32.95 -18.29 -3.62
C ALA A 281 31.51 -18.39 -3.06
N ALA A 282 31.01 -17.30 -2.46
CA ALA A 282 29.65 -17.20 -1.95
C ALA A 282 28.80 -16.34 -2.91
N ASP A 283 28.00 -17.00 -3.76
CA ASP A 283 27.25 -16.35 -4.85
C ASP A 283 26.20 -15.31 -4.38
N ASN A 284 25.93 -15.22 -3.07
CA ASN A 284 24.91 -14.36 -2.47
C ASN A 284 25.45 -13.28 -1.50
N LYS A 285 26.79 -13.13 -1.36
CA LYS A 285 27.40 -12.24 -0.36
C LYS A 285 28.14 -11.04 -0.94
N PHE A 286 28.13 -9.94 -0.17
CA PHE A 286 29.02 -8.78 -0.36
C PHE A 286 30.07 -8.69 0.74
N LEU A 287 31.23 -8.10 0.44
CA LEU A 287 32.30 -7.90 1.42
C LEU A 287 32.26 -6.48 1.97
N ILE A 288 32.07 -6.36 3.28
CA ILE A 288 32.18 -5.12 4.04
C ILE A 288 33.61 -4.97 4.54
N VAL A 289 34.35 -4.04 3.95
CA VAL A 289 35.71 -3.67 4.36
C VAL A 289 35.63 -2.42 5.23
N TYR A 290 35.99 -2.56 6.51
CA TYR A 290 36.06 -1.44 7.44
C TYR A 290 37.51 -0.93 7.54
N ASN A 291 37.70 0.35 7.22
CA ASN A 291 38.99 1.02 7.30
C ASN A 291 39.02 2.00 8.47
N ASP A 292 39.77 1.65 9.51
CA ASP A 292 40.09 2.55 10.63
C ASP A 292 41.51 2.31 11.15
N ILE A 293 42.45 2.26 10.20
CA ILE A 293 43.83 1.78 10.38
C ILE A 293 44.66 2.57 11.40
N ASP A 294 44.28 3.82 11.66
CA ASP A 294 44.99 4.73 12.57
C ASP A 294 44.41 4.69 14.00
N ASN A 295 43.24 4.06 14.20
CA ASN A 295 42.60 3.93 15.50
C ASN A 295 43.05 2.66 16.23
N LYS A 296 43.67 2.83 17.41
CA LYS A 296 44.17 1.72 18.23
C LYS A 296 43.06 0.81 18.79
N SER A 297 41.82 1.31 18.84
CA SER A 297 40.66 0.56 19.33
C SER A 297 39.85 -0.10 18.21
N ALA A 298 40.25 0.07 16.94
CA ALA A 298 39.48 -0.44 15.79
C ALA A 298 39.22 -1.94 15.85
N GLN A 299 40.20 -2.74 16.30
CA GLN A 299 40.04 -4.19 16.46
C GLN A 299 38.95 -4.52 17.47
N ALA A 300 38.96 -3.89 18.65
CA ALA A 300 37.96 -4.16 19.69
C ALA A 300 36.55 -3.77 19.25
N TYR A 301 36.40 -2.64 18.55
CA TYR A 301 35.11 -2.21 18.00
C TYR A 301 34.62 -3.15 16.89
N PHE A 302 35.52 -3.59 16.01
CA PHE A 302 35.20 -4.55 14.97
C PHE A 302 34.77 -5.90 15.57
N ASP A 303 35.51 -6.43 16.54
CA ASP A 303 35.17 -7.70 17.20
C ASP A 303 33.79 -7.64 17.89
N ALA A 304 33.50 -6.53 18.59
CA ALA A 304 32.19 -6.31 19.21
C ALA A 304 31.06 -6.23 18.17
N PHE A 305 31.30 -5.56 17.04
CA PHE A 305 30.35 -5.49 15.94
C PHE A 305 30.10 -6.88 15.33
N ILE A 306 31.14 -7.69 15.10
CA ILE A 306 31.00 -9.06 14.58
C ILE A 306 30.16 -9.92 15.52
N ILE A 307 30.39 -9.83 16.83
CA ILE A 307 29.57 -10.53 17.83
C ILE A 307 28.10 -10.14 17.69
N SER A 308 27.82 -8.84 17.59
CA SER A 308 26.45 -8.35 17.44
C SER A 308 25.80 -8.80 16.12
N GLN A 309 26.55 -8.85 15.01
CA GLN A 309 26.02 -9.37 13.73
C GLN A 309 25.77 -10.88 13.78
N GLN A 310 26.61 -11.66 14.45
CA GLN A 310 26.38 -13.10 14.66
C GLN A 310 25.08 -13.36 15.42
N GLU A 311 24.82 -12.59 16.47
CA GLU A 311 23.57 -12.67 17.25
C GLU A 311 22.36 -12.27 16.40
N ALA A 312 22.45 -11.15 15.66
CA ALA A 312 21.37 -10.65 14.83
C ALA A 312 21.00 -11.61 13.69
N ILE A 313 22.01 -12.15 12.98
CA ILE A 313 21.79 -13.12 11.89
C ILE A 313 21.29 -14.45 12.47
N GLY A 314 21.94 -14.95 13.54
CA GLY A 314 21.58 -16.19 14.21
C GLY A 314 20.17 -16.21 14.77
N TYR A 315 19.64 -15.05 15.20
CA TYR A 315 18.25 -14.92 15.65
C TYR A 315 17.22 -15.25 14.55
N ASN A 316 17.58 -15.06 13.28
CA ASN A 316 16.71 -15.36 12.15
C ASN A 316 16.79 -16.84 11.71
N PHE A 317 17.74 -17.62 12.24
CA PHE A 317 17.81 -19.06 11.98
C PHE A 317 16.83 -19.80 12.89
N TYR A 318 15.69 -20.20 12.33
CA TYR A 318 14.66 -20.97 13.04
C TYR A 318 15.20 -22.34 13.49
N GLU A 319 15.49 -23.23 12.53
CA GLU A 319 15.92 -24.60 12.83
C GLU A 319 17.34 -24.92 12.32
N ALA A 320 17.80 -24.20 11.30
CA ALA A 320 19.09 -24.44 10.65
C ALA A 320 19.63 -23.16 10.00
N TYR A 321 20.90 -23.22 9.59
CA TYR A 321 21.51 -22.17 8.78
C TYR A 321 20.67 -21.91 7.52
N ASP A 322 20.32 -20.64 7.30
CA ASP A 322 19.63 -20.19 6.10
C ASP A 322 20.47 -19.11 5.38
N PRO A 323 21.04 -19.40 4.20
CA PRO A 323 21.91 -18.47 3.50
C PRO A 323 21.22 -17.15 3.11
N LYS A 324 19.89 -17.07 3.13
CA LYS A 324 19.18 -15.82 2.80
C LYS A 324 19.38 -14.71 3.84
N TYR A 325 19.74 -15.07 5.07
CA TYR A 325 20.01 -14.11 6.16
C TYR A 325 21.50 -13.78 6.31
N ASP A 326 22.39 -14.61 5.77
CA ASP A 326 23.84 -14.45 5.81
C ASP A 326 24.37 -13.90 4.48
N VAL A 327 24.26 -12.59 4.31
CA VAL A 327 24.50 -11.92 3.02
C VAL A 327 25.75 -11.02 3.00
N TYR A 328 26.52 -10.98 4.09
CA TYR A 328 27.72 -10.16 4.21
C TYR A 328 28.90 -10.94 4.79
N ASN A 329 30.08 -10.73 4.21
CA ASN A 329 31.36 -11.03 4.85
C ASN A 329 31.98 -9.74 5.35
N TYR A 330 32.85 -9.81 6.36
CA TYR A 330 33.44 -8.63 6.99
C TYR A 330 34.96 -8.75 7.07
N TYR A 331 35.65 -7.62 6.89
CA TYR A 331 37.09 -7.53 7.00
C TYR A 331 37.51 -6.17 7.57
N LEU A 332 38.43 -6.18 8.54
CA LEU A 332 39.08 -4.98 9.09
C LEU A 332 40.43 -4.78 8.40
N THR A 333 40.65 -3.60 7.82
CA THR A 333 41.94 -3.29 7.19
C THR A 333 43.08 -3.21 8.20
N ASN A 334 44.28 -3.58 7.74
CA ASN A 334 45.50 -3.45 8.53
C ASN A 334 46.64 -2.79 7.71
N LYS A 335 47.83 -2.69 8.31
CA LYS A 335 49.00 -2.03 7.70
C LYS A 335 49.38 -2.57 6.32
N ASN A 336 49.07 -3.83 6.01
CA ASN A 336 49.36 -4.45 4.73
C ASN A 336 48.43 -3.95 3.61
N ASP A 337 47.25 -3.43 3.96
CA ASP A 337 46.21 -3.01 3.00
C ASP A 337 46.39 -1.57 2.51
N LYS A 338 47.35 -0.81 3.07
CA LYS A 338 47.61 0.60 2.70
C LYS A 338 47.82 0.80 1.19
N SER A 339 48.47 -0.15 0.53
CA SER A 339 48.67 -0.09 -0.93
C SER A 339 47.38 -0.26 -1.71
N TRP A 340 46.49 -1.16 -1.26
CA TRP A 340 45.19 -1.39 -1.91
C TRP A 340 44.27 -0.19 -1.71
N LEU A 341 44.23 0.36 -0.50
CA LEU A 341 43.46 1.57 -0.17
C LEU A 341 43.90 2.76 -1.05
N LYS A 342 45.22 2.99 -1.14
CA LYS A 342 45.77 4.05 -1.99
C LYS A 342 45.46 3.83 -3.47
N LYS A 343 45.59 2.60 -3.98
CA LYS A 343 45.29 2.26 -5.39
C LYS A 343 43.84 2.55 -5.74
N ASN A 344 42.92 2.33 -4.81
CA ASN A 344 41.48 2.54 -4.99
C ASN A 344 40.99 3.93 -4.54
N ASN A 345 41.89 4.87 -4.23
CA ASN A 345 41.56 6.22 -3.76
C ASN A 345 40.72 6.24 -2.46
N MET A 346 40.97 5.30 -1.55
CA MET A 346 40.32 5.20 -0.25
C MET A 346 41.20 5.83 0.83
N SER A 347 40.93 7.09 1.16
CA SER A 347 41.70 7.86 2.16
C SER A 347 40.94 8.22 3.43
N ASP A 348 39.61 8.03 3.45
CA ASP A 348 38.79 8.33 4.62
C ASP A 348 39.03 7.29 5.75
N SER A 349 39.13 7.76 7.00
CA SER A 349 39.27 6.92 8.21
C SER A 349 38.55 7.61 9.38
N PRO A 350 37.50 7.02 9.99
CA PRO A 350 36.90 5.73 9.63
C PRO A 350 36.16 5.78 8.28
N SER A 351 36.16 4.65 7.56
CA SER A 351 35.31 4.46 6.39
C SER A 351 34.88 3.01 6.20
N ILE A 352 33.75 2.83 5.52
CA ILE A 352 33.21 1.52 5.12
C ILE A 352 33.25 1.46 3.60
N ILE A 353 33.77 0.36 3.07
CA ILE A 353 33.90 0.09 1.63
C ILE A 353 33.22 -1.24 1.37
N ILE A 354 32.30 -1.28 0.41
CA ILE A 354 31.56 -2.50 0.07
C ILE A 354 31.99 -3.00 -1.30
N LEU A 355 32.39 -4.27 -1.37
CA LEU A 355 32.85 -4.95 -2.57
C LEU A 355 31.90 -6.09 -2.98
N ASP A 356 31.80 -6.36 -4.27
CA ASP A 356 31.30 -7.66 -4.76
C ASP A 356 32.39 -8.74 -4.74
N GLY A 357 32.00 -9.98 -5.07
CA GLY A 357 32.94 -11.11 -5.20
C GLY A 357 34.00 -10.94 -6.29
N ASN A 358 33.90 -9.92 -7.16
CA ASN A 358 34.85 -9.65 -8.23
C ASN A 358 35.83 -8.50 -7.89
N ASP A 359 35.93 -8.10 -6.61
CA ASP A 359 36.74 -6.94 -6.16
C ASP A 359 36.26 -5.60 -6.76
N THR A 360 34.99 -5.53 -7.16
CA THR A 360 34.38 -4.28 -7.63
C THR A 360 33.87 -3.49 -6.44
N ILE A 361 34.33 -2.25 -6.27
CA ILE A 361 33.79 -1.33 -5.25
C ILE A 361 32.40 -0.87 -5.68
N LEU A 362 31.38 -1.21 -4.87
CA LEU A 362 29.98 -0.88 -5.12
C LEU A 362 29.52 0.35 -4.36
N ALA A 363 29.99 0.53 -3.12
CA ALA A 363 29.59 1.64 -2.27
C ALA A 363 30.67 2.00 -1.26
N THR A 364 30.68 3.26 -0.82
CA THR A 364 31.55 3.73 0.26
C THR A 364 30.80 4.65 1.21
N ALA A 365 31.14 4.65 2.49
CA ALA A 365 30.60 5.57 3.48
C ALA A 365 31.71 6.12 4.38
N LYS A 366 31.61 7.41 4.70
CA LYS A 366 32.49 8.10 5.66
C LYS A 366 31.91 7.95 7.06
N SER A 367 31.95 6.74 7.60
CA SER A 367 31.28 6.40 8.85
C SER A 367 31.95 5.20 9.52
N ASN A 368 31.52 4.87 10.73
CA ASN A 368 31.92 3.65 11.45
C ASN A 368 30.81 2.58 11.35
N LEU A 369 31.16 1.33 11.68
CA LEU A 369 30.23 0.20 11.57
C LEU A 369 29.02 0.30 12.51
N VAL A 370 29.16 0.92 13.68
CA VAL A 370 28.09 1.04 14.68
C VAL A 370 26.99 1.96 14.17
N ASP A 371 27.36 3.12 13.61
CA ASP A 371 26.39 4.10 13.09
C ASP A 371 25.58 3.55 11.91
N LYS A 372 26.12 2.56 11.18
CA LYS A 372 25.49 1.91 10.02
C LYS A 372 24.96 0.51 10.32
N GLN A 373 25.00 0.07 11.58
CA GLN A 373 24.69 -1.30 11.96
C GLN A 373 23.29 -1.76 11.52
N TYR A 374 22.29 -0.88 11.60
CA TYR A 374 20.91 -1.18 11.21
C TYR A 374 20.76 -1.49 9.71
N GLN A 375 21.68 -1.00 8.87
CA GLN A 375 21.63 -1.18 7.42
C GLN A 375 22.22 -2.53 6.97
N PHE A 376 22.92 -3.26 7.85
CA PHE A 376 23.52 -4.56 7.53
C PHE A 376 22.57 -5.75 7.75
N THR A 377 21.26 -5.51 7.68
CA THR A 377 20.26 -6.58 7.71
C THR A 377 19.90 -7.02 6.30
N TYR A 378 19.44 -8.26 6.13
CA TYR A 378 19.10 -8.82 4.81
C TYR A 378 17.81 -8.22 4.21
N TYR A 379 16.90 -7.70 5.05
CA TYR A 379 15.71 -6.95 4.62
C TYR A 379 16.01 -5.49 4.29
N ASP A 380 17.20 -5.00 4.62
CA ASP A 380 17.54 -3.60 4.38
C ASP A 380 17.69 -3.30 2.89
N VAL A 381 17.30 -2.08 2.53
CA VAL A 381 17.40 -1.51 1.19
C VAL A 381 18.85 -1.54 0.68
N LEU A 382 19.84 -1.48 1.56
CA LEU A 382 21.26 -1.57 1.21
C LEU A 382 21.58 -2.85 0.41
N TYR A 383 21.09 -4.02 0.85
CA TYR A 383 21.39 -5.29 0.18
C TYR A 383 20.87 -5.29 -1.27
N ILE A 384 19.64 -4.80 -1.47
CA ILE A 384 18.99 -4.69 -2.77
C ILE A 384 19.74 -3.69 -3.67
N LYS A 385 20.12 -2.53 -3.12
CA LYS A 385 20.91 -1.52 -3.85
C LYS A 385 22.29 -2.06 -4.25
N LEU A 386 22.94 -2.88 -3.41
CA LEU A 386 24.21 -3.54 -3.72
C LEU A 386 24.06 -4.58 -4.85
N LYS A 387 22.99 -5.38 -4.83
CA LYS A 387 22.67 -6.29 -5.96
C LYS A 387 22.51 -5.53 -7.27
N LYS A 388 21.77 -4.41 -7.25
CA LYS A 388 21.58 -3.54 -8.44
C LYS A 388 22.92 -2.96 -8.91
N ALA A 389 23.73 -2.43 -7.99
CA ALA A 389 25.04 -1.86 -8.31
C ALA A 389 26.00 -2.89 -8.92
N SER A 390 26.06 -4.10 -8.35
CA SER A 390 26.88 -5.19 -8.88
C SER A 390 26.42 -5.64 -10.27
N ALA A 391 25.11 -5.81 -10.46
CA ALA A 391 24.56 -6.17 -11.77
C ALA A 391 24.86 -5.11 -12.84
N LEU A 392 24.75 -3.82 -12.51
CA LEU A 392 25.12 -2.72 -13.43
C LEU A 392 26.61 -2.69 -13.75
N ALA A 393 27.47 -2.98 -12.78
CA ALA A 393 28.92 -3.05 -12.99
C ALA A 393 29.29 -4.21 -13.93
N ASP A 394 28.71 -5.38 -13.73
CA ASP A 394 28.94 -6.54 -14.59
C ASP A 394 28.31 -6.35 -15.98
N PHE A 395 27.11 -5.76 -16.05
CA PHE A 395 26.50 -5.36 -17.31
C PHE A 395 27.41 -4.44 -18.13
N SER A 396 28.01 -3.43 -17.49
CA SER A 396 28.97 -2.51 -18.13
C SER A 396 30.18 -3.24 -18.71
N LYS A 397 30.75 -4.21 -17.97
CA LYS A 397 31.87 -5.04 -18.44
C LYS A 397 31.47 -5.88 -19.66
N VAL A 398 30.27 -6.48 -19.63
CA VAL A 398 29.80 -7.36 -20.72
C VAL A 398 29.48 -6.55 -21.98
N ILE A 399 28.75 -5.42 -21.86
CA ILE A 399 28.30 -4.65 -23.02
C ILE A 399 29.43 -3.90 -23.75
N THR A 400 30.52 -3.62 -23.05
CA THR A 400 31.73 -3.02 -23.63
C THR A 400 32.69 -4.07 -24.21
N ASN A 401 32.50 -5.35 -23.88
CA ASN A 401 33.30 -6.44 -24.43
C ASN A 401 32.84 -6.82 -25.84
N LYS A 402 33.60 -6.42 -26.86
CA LYS A 402 33.33 -6.75 -28.26
C LYS A 402 33.32 -8.26 -28.58
N LYS A 403 33.82 -9.11 -27.68
CA LYS A 403 33.83 -10.57 -27.81
C LYS A 403 32.70 -11.27 -27.05
N ALA A 404 31.84 -10.52 -26.34
CA ALA A 404 30.69 -11.11 -25.66
C ALA A 404 29.79 -11.81 -26.69
N SER A 405 29.36 -13.03 -26.36
CA SER A 405 28.38 -13.76 -27.17
C SER A 405 26.98 -13.21 -26.95
N ASP A 406 26.05 -13.51 -27.87
CA ASP A 406 24.64 -13.10 -27.69
C ASP A 406 24.05 -13.71 -26.40
N ALA A 407 24.48 -14.92 -26.00
CA ALA A 407 24.09 -15.54 -24.74
C ALA A 407 24.59 -14.75 -23.52
N ASP A 408 25.84 -14.28 -23.54
CA ASP A 408 26.40 -13.44 -22.47
C ASP A 408 25.62 -12.12 -22.36
N LEU A 409 25.30 -11.52 -23.51
CA LEU A 409 24.56 -10.27 -23.57
C LEU A 409 23.13 -10.43 -23.05
N ILE A 410 22.41 -11.47 -23.47
CA ILE A 410 21.05 -11.76 -22.98
C ILE A 410 21.06 -11.94 -21.46
N LYS A 411 22.01 -12.72 -20.93
CA LYS A 411 22.15 -12.91 -19.48
C LYS A 411 22.40 -11.58 -18.76
N ALA A 412 23.22 -10.70 -19.34
CA ALA A 412 23.49 -9.39 -18.76
C ALA A 412 22.24 -8.48 -18.77
N PHE A 413 21.49 -8.43 -19.88
CA PHE A 413 20.23 -7.69 -19.95
C PHE A 413 19.19 -8.21 -18.96
N ASN A 414 19.05 -9.54 -18.86
CA ASN A 414 18.16 -10.19 -17.90
C ASN A 414 18.52 -9.83 -16.46
N ALA A 415 19.81 -9.94 -16.10
CA ALA A 415 20.31 -9.63 -14.77
C ALA A 415 20.07 -8.17 -14.32
N VAL A 416 19.91 -7.22 -15.24
CA VAL A 416 19.55 -5.83 -14.92
C VAL A 416 18.02 -5.64 -14.90
N SER A 417 17.31 -6.28 -15.82
CA SER A 417 15.85 -6.15 -15.94
C SER A 417 15.08 -6.59 -14.69
N VAL A 418 15.64 -7.51 -13.89
CA VAL A 418 15.00 -7.98 -12.66
C VAL A 418 14.90 -6.95 -11.53
N PHE A 419 15.53 -5.78 -11.66
CA PHE A 419 15.41 -4.68 -10.69
C PHE A 419 14.24 -3.72 -11.01
N VAL A 420 13.33 -4.13 -11.90
CA VAL A 420 12.01 -3.50 -12.11
C VAL A 420 11.32 -3.25 -10.77
N GLY A 421 10.78 -2.05 -10.55
CA GLY A 421 9.94 -1.74 -9.39
C GLY A 421 10.70 -1.42 -8.09
N ILE A 422 12.02 -1.60 -8.04
CA ILE A 422 12.86 -0.99 -7.00
C ILE A 422 12.99 0.48 -7.36
N SER A 423 11.99 1.27 -6.97
CA SER A 423 12.01 2.71 -7.16
C SER A 423 13.18 3.27 -6.37
N ASP A 424 14.05 4.03 -7.06
CA ASP A 424 14.99 4.90 -6.37
C ASP A 424 14.23 6.07 -5.68
N ASP A 425 12.91 6.20 -5.89
CA ASP A 425 12.05 7.30 -5.44
C ASP A 425 11.56 7.17 -3.99
N TYR A 426 11.61 5.98 -3.37
CA TYR A 426 11.20 5.80 -1.96
C TYR A 426 12.18 6.41 -0.95
N TYR A 427 13.36 6.82 -1.39
CA TYR A 427 14.40 7.39 -0.54
C TYR A 427 15.01 8.58 -1.25
N SER A 428 15.01 9.74 -0.59
CA SER A 428 15.51 10.98 -1.19
C SER A 428 16.92 10.79 -1.74
N ASP A 429 17.12 11.15 -3.02
CA ASP A 429 18.44 11.29 -3.66
C ASP A 429 19.24 12.49 -3.07
N GLU A 430 18.74 13.13 -2.01
CA GLU A 430 19.47 14.18 -1.30
C GLU A 430 20.69 13.57 -0.60
N PRO A 431 21.91 14.03 -0.91
CA PRO A 431 23.12 13.48 -0.34
C PRO A 431 23.19 13.82 1.16
N VAL A 432 22.85 12.85 2.00
CA VAL A 432 23.06 12.94 3.45
C VAL A 432 24.52 12.66 3.77
N GLU A 433 25.16 13.54 4.54
CA GLU A 433 26.54 13.35 4.97
C GLU A 433 26.66 12.08 5.83
N GLY A 434 27.61 11.22 5.50
CA GLY A 434 27.84 9.95 6.19
C GLY A 434 27.09 8.74 5.60
N ASP A 435 26.17 8.91 4.65
CA ASP A 435 25.50 7.80 3.97
C ASP A 435 26.34 7.11 2.88
N PHE A 436 25.89 5.93 2.47
CA PHE A 436 26.52 5.14 1.41
C PHE A 436 26.43 5.85 0.05
N LYS A 437 27.60 6.14 -0.51
CA LYS A 437 27.79 6.64 -1.86
C LYS A 437 28.03 5.45 -2.79
N PHE A 438 27.06 5.17 -3.64
CA PHE A 438 27.18 4.09 -4.63
C PHE A 438 28.06 4.51 -5.81
N ALA A 439 28.84 3.55 -6.32
CA ALA A 439 29.64 3.72 -7.52
C ALA A 439 28.72 4.03 -8.71
N LYS A 440 28.97 5.17 -9.37
CA LYS A 440 28.20 5.55 -10.56
C LYS A 440 28.68 4.73 -11.75
N SER A 441 27.78 3.93 -12.33
CA SER A 441 28.01 3.32 -13.63
C SER A 441 27.61 4.30 -14.72
N THR A 442 28.57 4.84 -15.48
CA THR A 442 28.27 5.65 -16.67
C THR A 442 28.13 4.72 -17.88
N LEU A 443 26.88 4.40 -18.23
CA LEU A 443 26.55 3.63 -19.42
C LEU A 443 26.13 4.58 -20.54
N ASP A 444 26.67 4.40 -21.74
CA ASP A 444 26.24 5.16 -22.91
C ASP A 444 24.89 4.61 -23.40
N LYS A 445 23.83 5.42 -23.26
CA LYS A 445 22.46 5.09 -23.68
C LYS A 445 22.40 4.62 -25.13
N LYS A 446 23.14 5.26 -26.05
CA LYS A 446 23.14 4.89 -27.46
C LYS A 446 23.80 3.52 -27.68
N GLN A 447 24.90 3.24 -26.97
CA GLN A 447 25.55 1.93 -27.04
C GLN A 447 24.62 0.83 -26.52
N VAL A 448 23.99 1.04 -25.36
CA VAL A 448 23.07 0.07 -24.76
C VAL A 448 21.91 -0.25 -25.70
N GLN A 449 21.27 0.79 -26.24
CA GLN A 449 20.15 0.65 -27.18
C GLN A 449 20.56 -0.05 -28.48
N SER A 450 21.74 0.26 -29.02
CA SER A 450 22.25 -0.38 -30.24
C SER A 450 22.54 -1.88 -30.04
N VAL A 451 23.09 -2.25 -28.87
CA VAL A 451 23.33 -3.67 -28.56
C VAL A 451 22.00 -4.41 -28.33
N TRP A 452 21.05 -3.78 -27.63
CA TRP A 452 19.70 -4.33 -27.45
C TRP A 452 19.01 -4.60 -28.80
N GLU A 453 19.00 -3.61 -29.70
CA GLU A 453 18.44 -3.77 -31.04
C GLU A 453 19.12 -4.91 -31.81
N LYS A 454 20.45 -5.01 -31.75
CA LYS A 454 21.19 -6.07 -32.42
C LYS A 454 20.77 -7.46 -31.95
N ILE A 455 20.59 -7.65 -30.63
CA ILE A 455 20.12 -8.92 -30.06
C ILE A 455 18.71 -9.24 -30.57
N ILE A 456 17.79 -8.28 -30.46
CA ILE A 456 16.40 -8.48 -30.90
C ILE A 456 16.34 -8.86 -32.38
N ILE A 457 17.10 -8.19 -33.24
CA ILE A 457 17.18 -8.51 -34.68
C ILE A 457 17.79 -9.90 -34.89
N ALA A 458 18.91 -10.22 -34.23
CA ALA A 458 19.61 -11.49 -34.41
C ALA A 458 18.73 -12.68 -34.02
N HIS A 459 17.93 -12.53 -32.97
CA HIS A 459 17.07 -13.57 -32.43
C HIS A 459 15.71 -13.71 -33.15
N GLN A 460 15.36 -12.81 -34.09
CA GLN A 460 14.17 -13.00 -34.95
C GLN A 460 14.20 -14.32 -35.74
N LYS A 461 15.37 -14.92 -35.96
CA LYS A 461 15.53 -16.18 -36.68
C LYS A 461 15.42 -17.43 -35.80
N ASP A 462 15.29 -17.27 -34.48
CA ASP A 462 15.27 -18.39 -33.55
C ASP A 462 14.12 -19.36 -33.85
N THR A 463 14.36 -20.65 -33.66
CA THR A 463 13.32 -21.68 -33.82
C THR A 463 12.63 -22.03 -32.50
N LYS A 464 13.21 -21.62 -31.36
CA LYS A 464 12.68 -21.81 -30.00
C LYS A 464 12.91 -20.52 -29.21
N PRO A 465 12.02 -20.15 -28.27
CA PRO A 465 12.22 -18.97 -27.46
C PRO A 465 13.43 -19.12 -26.53
N ASN A 466 14.17 -18.04 -26.35
CA ASN A 466 15.08 -17.88 -25.23
C ASN A 466 14.31 -17.22 -24.09
N MET A 467 14.00 -17.97 -23.02
CA MET A 467 13.13 -17.50 -21.94
C MET A 467 13.72 -16.31 -21.15
N MET A 468 15.05 -16.22 -21.01
CA MET A 468 15.69 -15.04 -20.40
C MET A 468 15.50 -13.79 -21.26
N LEU A 469 15.56 -13.94 -22.59
CA LEU A 469 15.27 -12.84 -23.52
C LEU A 469 13.79 -12.44 -23.48
N VAL A 470 12.88 -13.42 -23.38
CA VAL A 470 11.44 -13.17 -23.21
C VAL A 470 11.17 -12.33 -21.96
N GLU A 471 11.72 -12.71 -20.81
CA GLU A 471 11.60 -11.96 -19.55
C GLU A 471 12.12 -10.52 -19.69
N SER A 472 13.30 -10.34 -20.32
CA SER A 472 13.86 -9.01 -20.57
C SER A 472 13.02 -8.16 -21.53
N ILE A 473 12.48 -8.76 -22.58
CA ILE A 473 11.57 -8.08 -23.52
C ILE A 473 10.35 -7.59 -22.76
N LEU A 474 9.69 -8.46 -21.99
CA LEU A 474 8.48 -8.10 -21.24
C LEU A 474 8.74 -6.94 -20.27
N ALA A 475 9.87 -6.96 -19.56
CA ALA A 475 10.25 -5.84 -18.70
C ALA A 475 10.44 -4.53 -19.48
N GLU A 476 11.15 -4.56 -20.62
CA GLU A 476 11.46 -3.37 -21.41
C GLU A 476 10.22 -2.75 -22.08
N ILE A 477 9.35 -3.57 -22.69
CA ILE A 477 8.14 -3.06 -23.37
C ILE A 477 7.13 -2.48 -22.37
N LYS A 478 7.14 -2.95 -21.11
CA LYS A 478 6.36 -2.39 -20.00
C LYS A 478 6.90 -1.05 -19.48
N SER A 479 7.93 -0.47 -20.11
CA SER A 479 8.65 0.72 -19.64
C SER A 479 9.22 0.56 -18.22
N ALA A 480 9.51 -0.69 -17.82
CA ALA A 480 9.96 -1.02 -16.48
C ALA A 480 11.40 -1.58 -16.47
N GLY A 481 11.89 -2.02 -17.63
CA GLY A 481 13.18 -2.67 -17.81
C GLY A 481 14.36 -1.71 -17.90
N LEU A 482 15.20 -1.89 -18.92
CA LEU A 482 16.52 -1.31 -19.06
C LEU A 482 16.48 0.21 -19.05
N ASN A 483 15.53 0.81 -19.78
CA ASN A 483 15.43 2.26 -19.83
C ASN A 483 15.10 2.88 -18.47
N LYS A 484 14.23 2.23 -17.69
CA LYS A 484 13.88 2.70 -16.35
C LYS A 484 15.00 2.43 -15.36
N VAL A 485 15.51 1.19 -15.33
CA VAL A 485 16.51 0.75 -14.35
C VAL A 485 17.86 1.45 -14.54
N ILE A 486 18.31 1.63 -15.79
CA ILE A 486 19.63 2.20 -16.10
C ILE A 486 19.57 3.72 -16.23
N PHE A 487 18.58 4.25 -16.96
CA PHE A 487 18.55 5.67 -17.34
C PHE A 487 17.52 6.50 -16.58
N LYS A 488 16.68 5.88 -15.72
CA LYS A 488 15.58 6.53 -15.00
C LYS A 488 14.63 7.29 -15.95
N THR A 489 14.46 6.81 -17.18
CA THR A 489 13.59 7.44 -18.18
C THR A 489 12.45 6.51 -18.59
N ASP A 490 11.22 7.02 -18.53
CA ASP A 490 10.09 6.40 -19.20
C ASP A 490 10.19 6.59 -20.72
N LYS A 491 9.57 5.70 -21.49
CA LYS A 491 9.52 5.79 -22.96
C LYS A 491 8.22 5.22 -23.51
N VAL A 492 7.86 5.66 -24.71
CA VAL A 492 6.87 4.96 -25.54
C VAL A 492 7.54 3.85 -26.36
N LEU A 493 6.73 2.99 -26.98
CA LEU A 493 7.21 1.90 -27.83
C LEU A 493 7.89 2.43 -29.10
N ASN A 494 9.09 1.92 -29.37
CA ASN A 494 9.84 2.22 -30.60
C ASN A 494 9.95 0.99 -31.52
N ASP A 495 10.62 1.14 -32.67
CA ASP A 495 10.80 0.06 -33.65
C ASP A 495 11.44 -1.23 -33.07
N THR A 496 12.35 -1.11 -32.10
CA THR A 496 12.96 -2.27 -31.45
C THR A 496 11.95 -2.97 -30.53
N ASP A 497 11.08 -2.21 -29.86
CA ASP A 497 10.01 -2.77 -29.02
C ASP A 497 8.99 -3.53 -29.87
N PHE A 498 8.60 -2.98 -31.03
CA PHE A 498 7.71 -3.70 -31.95
C PHE A 498 8.34 -4.99 -32.53
N LYS A 499 9.64 -4.98 -32.85
CA LYS A 499 10.37 -6.23 -33.21
C LYS A 499 10.42 -7.22 -32.04
N SER A 500 10.51 -6.71 -30.81
CA SER A 500 10.49 -7.54 -29.61
C SER A 500 9.12 -8.20 -29.42
N ILE A 501 8.03 -7.45 -29.64
CA ILE A 501 6.67 -8.00 -29.64
C ILE A 501 6.49 -9.03 -30.77
N ASP A 502 7.05 -8.78 -31.97
CA ASP A 502 7.03 -9.77 -33.05
C ASP A 502 7.74 -11.09 -32.65
N TYR A 503 8.83 -11.02 -31.86
CA TYR A 503 9.48 -12.21 -31.30
C TYR A 503 8.57 -12.96 -30.32
N LEU A 504 7.87 -12.24 -29.42
CA LEU A 504 6.91 -12.83 -28.49
C LEU A 504 5.78 -13.55 -29.25
N LEU A 505 5.18 -12.88 -30.24
CA LEU A 505 4.09 -13.44 -31.05
C LEU A 505 4.54 -14.67 -31.84
N LYS A 506 5.75 -14.64 -32.42
CA LYS A 506 6.32 -15.78 -33.14
C LYS A 506 6.46 -17.03 -32.26
N HIS A 507 6.80 -16.83 -31.00
CA HIS A 507 7.06 -17.92 -30.05
C HIS A 507 5.94 -18.15 -29.04
N TYR A 508 4.78 -17.52 -29.22
CA TYR A 508 3.66 -17.48 -28.27
C TYR A 508 3.37 -18.83 -27.62
N ASP A 509 3.04 -19.86 -28.41
CA ASP A 509 2.64 -21.17 -27.88
C ASP A 509 3.76 -21.86 -27.10
N ALA A 510 5.01 -21.68 -27.52
CA ALA A 510 6.16 -22.25 -26.85
C ALA A 510 6.47 -21.51 -25.54
N ILE A 511 6.20 -20.21 -25.47
CA ILE A 511 6.38 -19.40 -24.26
C ILE A 511 5.31 -19.78 -23.24
N GLU A 512 4.03 -19.81 -23.64
CA GLU A 512 2.91 -20.22 -22.77
C GLU A 512 3.13 -21.61 -22.17
N ALA A 513 3.57 -22.58 -22.98
CA ALA A 513 3.83 -23.93 -22.51
C ALA A 513 5.01 -24.03 -21.52
N GLN A 514 5.95 -23.07 -21.54
CA GLN A 514 7.16 -23.08 -20.70
C GLN A 514 7.06 -22.12 -19.51
N SER A 515 6.10 -21.19 -19.49
CA SER A 515 6.02 -20.10 -18.52
C SER A 515 5.85 -20.61 -17.09
N GLN A 516 5.01 -21.61 -16.86
CA GLN A 516 4.75 -22.16 -15.52
C GLN A 516 6.01 -22.78 -14.90
N GLU A 517 6.71 -23.64 -15.63
CA GLU A 517 7.96 -24.25 -15.14
C GLU A 517 9.09 -23.21 -15.01
N TYR A 518 9.14 -22.24 -15.92
CA TYR A 518 10.10 -21.16 -15.85
C TYR A 518 9.87 -20.31 -14.59
N ASN A 519 8.65 -19.84 -14.36
CA ASN A 519 8.26 -19.00 -13.22
C ASN A 519 8.40 -19.71 -11.86
N ALA A 520 8.41 -21.05 -11.83
CA ALA A 520 8.61 -21.82 -10.61
C ALA A 520 10.08 -21.86 -10.14
N LYS A 521 11.02 -21.33 -10.92
CA LYS A 521 12.44 -21.27 -10.54
C LYS A 521 12.67 -20.05 -9.65
N ASP A 522 13.34 -20.25 -8.51
CA ASP A 522 13.64 -19.19 -7.52
C ASP A 522 14.40 -17.98 -8.10
N ASP A 523 15.05 -18.14 -9.25
CA ASP A 523 15.79 -17.08 -9.93
C ASP A 523 14.92 -16.19 -10.83
N THR A 524 13.69 -16.58 -11.15
CA THR A 524 12.79 -15.75 -11.97
C THR A 524 12.12 -14.70 -11.10
N ARG A 525 12.44 -13.43 -11.37
CA ARG A 525 12.01 -12.30 -10.54
C ARG A 525 10.84 -11.53 -11.16
N VAL A 526 10.63 -11.71 -12.47
CA VAL A 526 9.43 -11.23 -13.18
C VAL A 526 8.68 -12.45 -13.70
N ALA A 527 7.50 -12.72 -13.12
CA ALA A 527 6.65 -13.78 -13.62
C ALA A 527 6.21 -13.48 -15.07
N ILE A 528 6.42 -14.43 -15.96
CA ILE A 528 5.90 -14.39 -17.33
C ILE A 528 4.40 -14.68 -17.24
N GLY A 529 3.58 -13.65 -17.43
CA GLY A 529 2.11 -13.78 -17.52
C GLY A 529 1.65 -14.27 -18.89
N ASP A 530 0.32 -14.28 -19.09
CA ASP A 530 -0.28 -14.56 -20.40
C ASP A 530 0.17 -13.53 -21.42
N ILE A 531 0.85 -13.98 -22.47
CA ILE A 531 1.52 -13.13 -23.44
C ILE A 531 0.52 -12.22 -24.18
N SER A 532 -0.74 -12.67 -24.35
CA SER A 532 -1.77 -11.84 -25.00
C SER A 532 -2.13 -10.64 -24.13
N SER A 533 -2.34 -10.87 -22.84
CA SER A 533 -2.59 -9.82 -21.85
C SER A 533 -1.38 -8.90 -21.68
N GLU A 534 -0.17 -9.45 -21.67
CA GLU A 534 1.07 -8.67 -21.51
C GLU A 534 1.29 -7.70 -22.67
N ILE A 535 1.09 -8.17 -23.91
CA ILE A 535 1.18 -7.33 -25.11
C ILE A 535 0.06 -6.28 -25.10
N SER A 536 -1.18 -6.65 -24.78
CA SER A 536 -2.32 -5.74 -24.81
C SER A 536 -2.22 -4.65 -23.75
N SER A 537 -1.82 -5.00 -22.52
CA SER A 537 -1.56 -4.04 -21.45
C SER A 537 -0.44 -3.05 -21.84
N THR A 538 0.61 -3.57 -22.47
CA THR A 538 1.72 -2.73 -22.96
C THR A 538 1.26 -1.73 -24.02
N LEU A 539 0.51 -2.19 -25.03
CA LEU A 539 -0.01 -1.32 -26.09
C LEU A 539 -0.99 -0.28 -25.56
N GLN A 540 -1.75 -0.60 -24.50
CA GLN A 540 -2.67 0.34 -23.86
C GLN A 540 -1.93 1.40 -23.04
N ASN A 541 -0.98 0.97 -22.19
CA ASN A 541 -0.38 1.84 -21.17
C ASN A 541 0.84 2.61 -21.68
N ASN A 542 1.60 2.05 -22.62
CA ASN A 542 2.91 2.59 -23.03
C ASN A 542 2.94 3.08 -24.48
N ALA A 543 1.80 3.10 -25.17
CA ALA A 543 1.74 3.70 -26.50
C ALA A 543 1.81 5.24 -26.44
N ILE A 544 1.47 5.86 -25.31
CA ILE A 544 1.41 7.31 -25.13
C ILE A 544 2.06 7.68 -23.80
N LEU A 545 2.97 8.66 -23.83
CA LEU A 545 3.56 9.24 -22.63
C LEU A 545 2.91 10.59 -22.33
N TYR A 546 2.46 10.76 -21.09
CA TYR A 546 1.85 12.01 -20.61
C TYR A 546 2.78 12.73 -19.62
N ALA A 547 2.81 14.06 -19.67
CA ALA A 547 3.39 14.91 -18.63
C ALA A 547 2.57 16.21 -18.51
N ASP A 548 2.38 16.69 -17.29
CA ASP A 548 1.66 17.94 -16.98
C ASP A 548 0.30 18.09 -17.69
N GLY A 549 -0.44 16.98 -17.83
CA GLY A 549 -1.77 16.96 -18.45
C GLY A 549 -1.77 16.99 -19.98
N GLY A 550 -0.61 16.87 -20.64
CA GLY A 550 -0.47 16.82 -22.09
C GLY A 550 0.27 15.57 -22.59
N VAL A 551 0.14 15.30 -23.90
CA VAL A 551 0.90 14.24 -24.56
C VAL A 551 2.31 14.72 -24.86
N VAL A 552 3.31 13.98 -24.38
CA VAL A 552 4.74 14.24 -24.62
C VAL A 552 5.23 13.48 -25.84
N GLU A 553 4.89 12.20 -25.92
CA GLU A 553 5.36 11.29 -26.96
C GLU A 553 4.29 10.25 -27.27
N LYS A 554 4.26 9.77 -28.51
CA LYS A 554 3.36 8.69 -28.97
C LYS A 554 4.14 7.69 -29.80
N SER A 555 3.79 6.43 -29.63
CA SER A 555 4.22 5.34 -30.51
C SER A 555 3.60 5.49 -31.90
N ASP A 556 4.20 4.85 -32.90
CA ASP A 556 3.64 4.79 -34.24
C ASP A 556 2.26 4.10 -34.24
N GLU A 557 1.22 4.85 -34.58
CA GLU A 557 -0.17 4.40 -34.51
C GLU A 557 -0.44 3.20 -35.43
N LYS A 558 0.20 3.18 -36.60
CA LYS A 558 0.06 2.09 -37.57
C LYS A 558 0.64 0.79 -37.00
N ARG A 559 1.82 0.86 -36.36
CA ARG A 559 2.44 -0.28 -35.69
C ARG A 559 1.61 -0.81 -34.54
N VAL A 560 1.02 0.07 -33.72
CA VAL A 560 0.10 -0.34 -32.64
C VAL A 560 -1.08 -1.12 -33.21
N MET A 561 -1.77 -0.58 -34.23
CA MET A 561 -2.89 -1.26 -34.88
C MET A 561 -2.49 -2.59 -35.53
N GLU A 562 -1.37 -2.62 -36.25
CA GLU A 562 -0.85 -3.85 -36.88
C GLU A 562 -0.54 -4.94 -35.83
N THR A 563 -0.06 -4.55 -34.65
CA THR A 563 0.26 -5.48 -33.56
C THR A 563 -1.00 -6.12 -32.99
N TYR A 564 -2.03 -5.34 -32.67
CA TYR A 564 -3.33 -5.88 -32.24
C TYR A 564 -3.92 -6.83 -33.29
N ARG A 565 -3.87 -6.46 -34.58
CA ARG A 565 -4.33 -7.33 -35.66
C ARG A 565 -3.56 -8.63 -35.76
N LYS A 566 -2.23 -8.60 -35.65
CA LYS A 566 -1.40 -9.83 -35.67
C LYS A 566 -1.80 -10.77 -34.53
N LEU A 567 -1.95 -10.24 -33.32
CA LEU A 567 -2.38 -10.98 -32.14
C LEU A 567 -3.76 -11.64 -32.37
N ILE A 568 -4.74 -10.84 -32.81
CA ILE A 568 -6.12 -11.29 -33.04
C ILE A 568 -6.24 -12.29 -34.21
N SER A 569 -5.66 -11.96 -35.37
CA SER A 569 -5.74 -12.80 -36.58
C SER A 569 -4.96 -14.11 -36.44
N GLY A 570 -3.90 -14.11 -35.59
CA GLY A 570 -3.18 -15.32 -35.19
C GLY A 570 -3.95 -16.24 -34.25
N GLY A 571 -5.18 -15.89 -33.85
CA GLY A 571 -6.00 -16.65 -32.91
C GLY A 571 -5.48 -16.61 -31.48
N LYS A 572 -4.64 -15.61 -31.16
CA LYS A 572 -4.05 -15.42 -29.83
C LYS A 572 -4.68 -14.28 -29.05
N GLY A 573 -5.58 -13.50 -29.66
CA GLY A 573 -6.28 -12.41 -29.00
C GLY A 573 -7.33 -12.92 -28.02
N ASN A 574 -7.17 -12.53 -26.77
CA ASN A 574 -8.13 -12.74 -25.68
C ASN A 574 -9.08 -11.54 -25.49
N PHE A 575 -10.00 -11.64 -24.53
CA PHE A 575 -10.93 -10.58 -24.14
C PHE A 575 -10.26 -9.20 -23.98
N GLU A 576 -9.15 -9.15 -23.23
CA GLU A 576 -8.39 -7.93 -22.99
C GLU A 576 -7.81 -7.33 -24.27
N SER A 577 -7.39 -8.18 -25.20
CA SER A 577 -6.86 -7.76 -26.50
C SER A 577 -7.91 -7.07 -27.35
N TYR A 578 -9.10 -7.66 -27.46
CA TYR A 578 -10.22 -7.04 -28.18
C TYR A 578 -10.66 -5.75 -27.52
N ARG A 579 -10.75 -5.74 -26.19
CA ARG A 579 -11.16 -4.57 -25.42
C ARG A 579 -10.21 -3.39 -25.63
N SER A 580 -8.92 -3.61 -25.44
CA SER A 580 -7.91 -2.57 -25.61
C SER A 580 -7.80 -2.13 -27.06
N TYR A 581 -7.97 -3.05 -28.02
CA TYR A 581 -7.97 -2.69 -29.44
C TYR A 581 -9.16 -1.80 -29.82
N PHE A 582 -10.38 -2.14 -29.38
CA PHE A 582 -11.55 -1.32 -29.67
C PHE A 582 -11.51 0.05 -28.99
N SER A 583 -11.05 0.11 -27.75
CA SER A 583 -10.80 1.39 -27.07
C SER A 583 -9.81 2.26 -27.86
N TYR A 584 -8.72 1.65 -28.33
CA TYR A 584 -7.72 2.34 -29.16
C TYR A 584 -8.30 2.82 -30.50
N LEU A 585 -9.06 1.97 -31.21
CA LEU A 585 -9.68 2.33 -32.48
C LEU A 585 -10.71 3.45 -32.32
N ALA A 586 -11.55 3.39 -31.28
CA ALA A 586 -12.55 4.42 -31.01
C ALA A 586 -11.90 5.78 -30.75
N ALA A 587 -10.83 5.82 -29.95
CA ALA A 587 -10.09 7.05 -29.64
C ALA A 587 -9.40 7.69 -30.86
N ASN A 588 -9.10 6.90 -31.90
CA ASN A 588 -8.42 7.35 -33.12
C ASN A 588 -9.35 7.37 -34.36
N ALA A 589 -10.65 7.14 -34.20
CA ALA A 589 -11.58 7.12 -35.31
C ALA A 589 -11.87 8.53 -35.82
N ALA A 590 -11.81 8.71 -37.16
CA ALA A 590 -12.15 9.97 -37.80
C ALA A 590 -13.66 10.07 -38.09
N ASN A 591 -14.23 11.26 -37.85
CA ASN A 591 -15.65 11.54 -38.12
C ASN A 591 -15.95 11.51 -39.62
N GLY A 592 -17.05 10.86 -40.01
CA GLY A 592 -17.52 10.84 -41.40
C GLY A 592 -16.67 10.02 -42.37
N ASP A 593 -15.72 9.21 -41.88
CA ASP A 593 -14.91 8.33 -42.71
C ASP A 593 -15.76 7.16 -43.26
N PRO A 594 -16.02 7.05 -44.58
CA PRO A 594 -16.75 5.92 -45.15
C PRO A 594 -15.97 4.60 -45.04
N ASP A 595 -14.67 4.67 -44.77
CA ASP A 595 -13.81 3.52 -44.55
C ASP A 595 -13.49 3.27 -43.07
N ASN A 596 -14.28 3.86 -42.16
CA ASN A 596 -14.03 3.87 -40.71
C ASN A 596 -13.62 2.50 -40.18
N LEU A 597 -12.39 2.44 -39.69
CA LEU A 597 -11.77 1.19 -39.32
C LEU A 597 -12.36 0.58 -38.05
N TYR A 598 -12.74 1.41 -37.09
CA TYR A 598 -13.39 0.98 -35.85
C TYR A 598 -14.66 0.18 -36.16
N LEU A 599 -15.52 0.73 -37.03
CA LEU A 599 -16.76 0.06 -37.43
C LEU A 599 -16.52 -1.24 -38.21
N LYS A 600 -15.48 -1.31 -39.05
CA LYS A 600 -15.14 -2.53 -39.82
C LYS A 600 -14.61 -3.64 -38.93
N GLU A 601 -13.67 -3.33 -38.04
CA GLU A 601 -13.07 -4.31 -37.12
C GLU A 601 -14.13 -4.80 -36.12
N PHE A 602 -15.01 -3.91 -35.64
CA PHE A 602 -16.12 -4.31 -34.77
C PHE A 602 -17.11 -5.21 -35.50
N ASP A 603 -17.50 -4.90 -36.74
CA ASP A 603 -18.38 -5.76 -37.53
C ASP A 603 -17.80 -7.18 -37.70
N ALA A 604 -16.49 -7.27 -37.99
CA ALA A 604 -15.81 -8.55 -38.13
C ALA A 604 -15.83 -9.34 -36.81
N TYR A 605 -15.57 -8.66 -35.68
CA TYR A 605 -15.66 -9.25 -34.35
C TYR A 605 -17.09 -9.69 -34.02
N PHE A 606 -18.09 -8.83 -34.22
CA PHE A 606 -19.49 -9.13 -33.94
C PHE A 606 -19.94 -10.38 -34.69
N ASN A 607 -19.68 -10.45 -36.00
CA ASN A 607 -20.07 -11.59 -36.83
C ASN A 607 -19.32 -12.88 -36.50
N LYS A 608 -18.08 -12.80 -36.02
CA LYS A 608 -17.26 -13.97 -35.68
C LYS A 608 -17.53 -14.47 -34.26
N MET A 609 -17.68 -13.55 -33.31
CA MET A 609 -17.63 -13.84 -31.89
C MET A 609 -19.00 -13.81 -31.24
N LEU A 610 -19.89 -12.89 -31.65
CA LEU A 610 -21.18 -12.65 -30.99
C LEU A 610 -22.37 -13.24 -31.75
N VAL A 611 -22.34 -13.25 -33.08
CA VAL A 611 -23.42 -13.80 -33.90
C VAL A 611 -23.31 -15.32 -33.99
N THR A 612 -24.26 -16.02 -33.36
CA THR A 612 -24.57 -17.42 -33.69
C THR A 612 -26.09 -17.58 -33.86
N GLN A 613 -26.54 -18.67 -34.48
CA GLN A 613 -27.98 -18.97 -34.63
C GLN A 613 -28.65 -19.43 -33.31
N GLU A 614 -27.90 -19.53 -32.21
CA GLU A 614 -28.37 -19.93 -30.89
C GLU A 614 -28.47 -18.74 -29.91
N ASN A 615 -28.96 -19.00 -28.69
CA ASN A 615 -29.28 -18.01 -27.66
C ASN A 615 -28.07 -17.11 -27.31
N VAL A 616 -28.24 -15.78 -27.40
CA VAL A 616 -27.22 -14.77 -27.08
C VAL A 616 -26.54 -14.99 -25.73
N ILE A 617 -27.30 -15.38 -24.70
CA ILE A 617 -26.74 -15.60 -23.36
C ILE A 617 -25.80 -16.80 -23.34
N GLN A 618 -26.22 -17.91 -23.96
CA GLN A 618 -25.39 -19.12 -24.08
C GLN A 618 -24.07 -18.81 -24.81
N ARG A 619 -24.12 -17.97 -25.85
CA ARG A 619 -22.90 -17.60 -26.56
C ARG A 619 -21.93 -16.81 -25.68
N LEU A 620 -22.44 -15.87 -24.90
CA LEU A 620 -21.62 -15.14 -23.95
C LEU A 620 -21.08 -16.08 -22.85
N ASP A 621 -21.87 -17.06 -22.39
CA ASP A 621 -21.45 -18.05 -21.39
C ASP A 621 -20.27 -18.89 -21.89
N GLU A 622 -20.32 -19.32 -23.16
CA GLU A 622 -19.23 -20.04 -23.82
C GLU A 622 -17.96 -19.18 -23.90
N MET A 623 -18.09 -17.91 -24.29
CA MET A 623 -16.96 -16.98 -24.38
C MET A 623 -16.33 -16.75 -23.00
N TYR A 624 -17.15 -16.54 -21.96
CA TYR A 624 -16.65 -16.35 -20.60
C TYR A 624 -15.91 -17.59 -20.07
N SER A 625 -16.47 -18.77 -20.33
CA SER A 625 -15.87 -20.04 -19.89
C SER A 625 -14.53 -20.35 -20.58
N ALA A 626 -14.32 -19.85 -21.81
CA ALA A 626 -13.13 -20.13 -22.59
C ALA A 626 -11.95 -19.16 -22.33
N ASP A 627 -12.23 -17.93 -21.86
CA ASP A 627 -11.28 -16.81 -21.99
C ASP A 627 -11.00 -16.08 -20.66
N VAL A 628 -11.75 -16.37 -19.58
CA VAL A 628 -11.85 -15.46 -18.42
C VAL A 628 -11.25 -16.05 -17.13
N SER A 629 -10.48 -17.14 -17.19
CA SER A 629 -9.84 -17.71 -15.99
C SER A 629 -8.84 -16.78 -15.28
N THR A 630 -8.54 -15.61 -15.86
CA THR A 630 -7.55 -14.63 -15.37
C THR A 630 -8.09 -13.19 -15.22
N SER A 631 -9.36 -12.90 -15.53
CA SER A 631 -9.86 -11.51 -15.49
C SER A 631 -10.47 -11.14 -14.13
N TYR A 632 -10.28 -9.89 -13.70
CA TYR A 632 -10.94 -9.29 -12.53
C TYR A 632 -12.47 -9.15 -12.68
N TYR A 633 -13.02 -9.45 -13.86
CA TYR A 633 -14.44 -9.27 -14.17
C TYR A 633 -15.22 -10.55 -13.94
N GLY A 634 -16.25 -10.45 -13.10
CA GLY A 634 -17.24 -11.51 -12.96
C GLY A 634 -18.09 -11.65 -14.24
N TRP A 635 -18.86 -12.73 -14.28
CA TRP A 635 -19.76 -13.04 -15.39
C TRP A 635 -20.71 -11.87 -15.75
N ARG A 636 -21.24 -11.17 -14.73
CA ARG A 636 -22.14 -10.03 -14.95
C ARG A 636 -21.42 -8.90 -15.67
N GLU A 637 -20.24 -8.51 -15.20
CA GLU A 637 -19.45 -7.42 -15.75
C GLU A 637 -18.98 -7.75 -17.18
N PHE A 638 -18.62 -9.01 -17.45
CA PHE A 638 -18.29 -9.49 -18.80
C PHE A 638 -19.48 -9.35 -19.75
N LYS A 639 -20.68 -9.76 -19.31
CA LYS A 639 -21.92 -9.63 -20.08
C LYS A 639 -22.26 -8.17 -20.37
N GLU A 640 -22.16 -7.32 -19.35
CA GLU A 640 -22.42 -5.88 -19.46
C GLU A 640 -21.44 -5.21 -20.41
N TYR A 641 -20.16 -5.55 -20.36
CA TYR A 641 -19.16 -5.01 -21.29
C TYR A 641 -19.55 -5.23 -22.75
N HIS A 642 -19.87 -6.48 -23.15
CA HIS A 642 -20.22 -6.79 -24.54
C HIS A 642 -21.50 -6.08 -24.98
N THR A 643 -22.45 -5.96 -24.05
CA THR A 643 -23.73 -5.27 -24.30
C THR A 643 -23.51 -3.77 -24.50
N ASN A 644 -22.72 -3.14 -23.63
CA ASN A 644 -22.32 -1.74 -23.74
C ASN A 644 -21.55 -1.51 -25.03
N LEU A 645 -20.54 -2.33 -25.34
CA LEU A 645 -19.73 -2.21 -26.56
C LEU A 645 -20.61 -2.22 -27.83
N CYS A 646 -21.57 -3.15 -27.93
CA CYS A 646 -22.53 -3.17 -29.03
C CYS A 646 -23.32 -1.87 -29.16
N ASN A 647 -23.77 -1.31 -28.04
CA ASN A 647 -24.49 -0.05 -28.04
C ASN A 647 -23.58 1.15 -28.36
N ASP A 648 -22.38 1.21 -27.78
CA ASP A 648 -21.42 2.30 -27.96
C ASP A 648 -20.97 2.42 -29.42
N VAL A 649 -20.72 1.29 -30.09
CA VAL A 649 -20.40 1.28 -31.52
C VAL A 649 -21.60 1.72 -32.36
N ALA A 650 -22.81 1.31 -31.97
CA ALA A 650 -24.04 1.73 -32.65
C ALA A 650 -24.30 3.24 -32.47
N TRP A 651 -24.07 3.77 -31.27
CA TRP A 651 -24.16 5.19 -30.95
C TRP A 651 -23.09 6.01 -31.69
N PHE A 652 -21.86 5.51 -31.75
CA PHE A 652 -20.80 6.10 -32.57
C PHE A 652 -21.26 6.24 -34.03
N THR A 653 -21.99 5.24 -34.56
CA THR A 653 -22.56 5.29 -35.92
C THR A 653 -23.63 6.37 -36.04
N VAL A 654 -24.51 6.54 -35.03
CA VAL A 654 -25.51 7.63 -34.99
C VAL A 654 -24.85 9.00 -35.12
N LEU A 655 -23.79 9.23 -34.34
CA LEU A 655 -23.10 10.51 -34.25
C LEU A 655 -22.25 10.82 -35.48
N HIS A 656 -21.59 9.81 -36.06
CA HIS A 656 -20.45 10.04 -36.95
C HIS A 656 -20.59 9.44 -38.35
N SER A 657 -21.64 8.67 -38.64
CA SER A 657 -21.83 8.02 -39.94
C SER A 657 -23.14 8.39 -40.63
N THR A 658 -23.06 8.60 -41.94
CA THR A 658 -24.21 8.73 -42.85
C THR A 658 -24.26 7.59 -43.87
N ASP A 659 -23.35 6.61 -43.76
CA ASP A 659 -23.28 5.47 -44.66
C ASP A 659 -24.40 4.48 -44.36
N ALA A 660 -25.24 4.21 -45.38
CA ALA A 660 -26.40 3.34 -45.24
C ALA A 660 -26.04 1.87 -44.91
N ALA A 661 -24.87 1.37 -45.33
CA ALA A 661 -24.42 0.04 -44.98
C ALA A 661 -24.01 -0.05 -43.51
N PHE A 662 -23.32 0.96 -42.98
CA PHE A 662 -23.00 1.01 -41.54
C PHE A 662 -24.23 1.22 -40.67
N ILE A 663 -25.17 2.08 -41.06
CA ILE A 663 -26.44 2.26 -40.34
C ILE A 663 -27.17 0.92 -40.19
N LYS A 664 -27.26 0.12 -41.27
CA LYS A 664 -27.89 -1.21 -41.22
C LYS A 664 -27.17 -2.21 -40.34
N LYS A 665 -25.84 -2.13 -40.25
CA LYS A 665 -25.05 -2.97 -39.33
C LYS A 665 -25.26 -2.53 -37.88
N ALA A 666 -25.22 -1.21 -37.61
CA ALA A 666 -25.45 -0.63 -36.30
C ALA A 666 -26.83 -0.95 -35.73
N ILE A 667 -27.88 -1.03 -36.57
CA ILE A 667 -29.20 -1.52 -36.14
C ILE A 667 -29.07 -2.92 -35.51
N LYS A 668 -28.34 -3.84 -36.15
CA LYS A 668 -28.18 -5.21 -35.62
C LYS A 668 -27.39 -5.23 -34.31
N TRP A 669 -26.36 -4.40 -34.19
CA TRP A 669 -25.56 -4.29 -32.96
C TRP A 669 -26.40 -3.72 -31.81
N SER A 670 -27.21 -2.69 -32.08
CA SER A 670 -28.11 -2.10 -31.09
C SER A 670 -29.29 -3.01 -30.73
N GLU A 671 -29.81 -3.80 -31.67
CA GLU A 671 -30.79 -4.85 -31.37
C GLU A 671 -30.19 -5.92 -30.45
N TYR A 672 -28.92 -6.31 -30.66
CA TYR A 672 -28.22 -7.27 -29.81
C TYR A 672 -28.11 -6.80 -28.35
N SER A 673 -27.78 -5.52 -28.11
CA SER A 673 -27.66 -4.99 -26.74
C SER A 673 -28.99 -5.11 -25.96
N LEU A 674 -30.11 -4.88 -26.63
CA LEU A 674 -31.46 -4.99 -26.05
C LEU A 674 -31.94 -6.42 -25.81
N VAL A 675 -31.35 -7.43 -26.44
CA VAL A 675 -31.61 -8.84 -26.09
C VAL A 675 -31.11 -9.13 -24.67
N VAL A 676 -29.97 -8.55 -24.31
CA VAL A 676 -29.28 -8.82 -23.04
C VAL A 676 -29.77 -7.91 -21.91
N LYS A 677 -29.93 -6.61 -22.18
CA LYS A 677 -30.43 -5.62 -21.24
C LYS A 677 -31.72 -5.01 -21.78
N LYS A 678 -32.81 -5.72 -21.55
CA LYS A 678 -34.14 -5.33 -22.05
C LYS A 678 -34.55 -3.99 -21.47
N ASN A 679 -35.17 -3.17 -22.31
CA ASN A 679 -35.78 -1.89 -21.92
C ASN A 679 -34.80 -0.86 -21.36
N ASP A 680 -33.51 -0.96 -21.66
CA ASP A 680 -32.56 0.11 -21.31
C ASP A 680 -32.86 1.37 -22.13
N PRO A 681 -33.14 2.53 -21.50
CA PRO A 681 -33.50 3.76 -22.20
C PRO A 681 -32.43 4.28 -23.16
N TYR A 682 -31.15 4.18 -22.79
CA TYR A 682 -30.04 4.64 -23.61
C TYR A 682 -29.93 3.79 -24.90
N TYR A 683 -30.15 2.49 -24.77
CA TYR A 683 -30.07 1.58 -25.92
C TYR A 683 -31.28 1.71 -26.83
N LEU A 684 -32.47 1.89 -26.25
CA LEU A 684 -33.69 2.15 -27.01
C LEU A 684 -33.59 3.47 -27.80
N ASP A 685 -33.04 4.52 -27.19
CA ASP A 685 -32.79 5.79 -27.87
C ASP A 685 -31.81 5.63 -29.05
N THR A 686 -30.68 4.96 -28.81
CA THR A 686 -29.71 4.64 -29.87
C THR A 686 -30.37 3.90 -31.04
N LEU A 687 -31.17 2.87 -30.74
CA LEU A 687 -31.86 2.08 -31.75
C LEU A 687 -32.89 2.90 -32.54
N ALA A 688 -33.66 3.75 -31.85
CA ALA A 688 -34.67 4.60 -32.48
C ALA A 688 -34.03 5.58 -33.47
N GLN A 689 -32.93 6.23 -33.07
CA GLN A 689 -32.18 7.16 -33.92
C GLN A 689 -31.64 6.45 -35.17
N LEU A 690 -31.14 5.22 -35.03
CA LEU A 690 -30.71 4.40 -36.17
C LEU A 690 -31.87 4.02 -37.11
N TYR A 691 -33.02 3.60 -36.57
CA TYR A 691 -34.20 3.34 -37.40
C TYR A 691 -34.65 4.57 -38.17
N TYR A 692 -34.59 5.75 -37.56
CA TYR A 692 -34.98 6.97 -38.23
C TYR A 692 -34.02 7.29 -39.38
N LYS A 693 -32.69 7.15 -39.16
CA LYS A 693 -31.66 7.33 -40.19
C LYS A 693 -31.77 6.30 -41.34
N ASP A 694 -32.24 5.08 -41.08
CA ASP A 694 -32.54 4.07 -42.11
C ASP A 694 -33.90 4.29 -42.81
N GLY A 695 -34.67 5.31 -42.41
CA GLY A 695 -35.98 5.66 -43.00
C GLY A 695 -37.18 4.91 -42.40
N GLN A 696 -36.97 4.08 -41.37
CA GLN A 696 -38.02 3.34 -40.67
C GLN A 696 -38.73 4.21 -39.59
N LYS A 697 -39.29 5.35 -40.00
CA LYS A 697 -39.76 6.42 -39.09
C LYS A 697 -40.79 5.98 -38.05
N ASP A 698 -41.80 5.20 -38.44
CA ASP A 698 -42.82 4.72 -37.50
C ASP A 698 -42.24 3.76 -36.45
N LYS A 699 -41.24 2.95 -36.85
CA LYS A 699 -40.54 2.04 -35.94
C LYS A 699 -39.68 2.84 -34.97
N ALA A 700 -38.95 3.85 -35.47
CA ALA A 700 -38.15 4.77 -34.67
C ALA A 700 -38.98 5.47 -33.58
N ILE A 701 -40.10 6.10 -33.95
CA ILE A 701 -40.96 6.82 -32.99
C ILE A 701 -41.47 5.87 -31.90
N LYS A 702 -41.91 4.66 -32.25
CA LYS A 702 -42.37 3.67 -31.28
C LYS A 702 -41.24 3.22 -30.33
N THR A 703 -40.04 2.99 -30.85
CA THR A 703 -38.88 2.63 -30.03
C THR A 703 -38.48 3.79 -29.11
N GLN A 704 -38.53 5.03 -29.58
CA GLN A 704 -38.24 6.21 -28.77
C GLN A 704 -39.28 6.45 -27.66
N GLN A 705 -40.56 6.17 -27.94
CA GLN A 705 -41.62 6.20 -26.92
C GLN A 705 -41.35 5.18 -25.81
N LEU A 706 -40.83 4.00 -26.15
CA LEU A 706 -40.40 3.01 -25.16
C LEU A 706 -39.21 3.53 -24.35
N ALA A 707 -38.24 4.19 -24.96
CA ALA A 707 -37.10 4.79 -24.23
C ALA A 707 -37.58 5.76 -23.15
N VAL A 708 -38.51 6.66 -23.50
CA VAL A 708 -39.15 7.61 -22.56
C VAL A 708 -39.94 6.90 -21.46
N GLN A 709 -40.59 5.77 -21.77
CA GLN A 709 -41.35 5.00 -20.79
C GLN A 709 -40.46 4.39 -19.69
N PHE A 710 -39.20 4.05 -20.00
CA PHE A 710 -38.34 3.26 -19.12
C PHE A 710 -37.24 4.05 -18.38
N PHE A 711 -37.38 5.37 -18.19
CA PHE A 711 -36.41 6.29 -17.55
C PHE A 711 -35.91 5.98 -16.11
N LYS A 712 -36.13 4.78 -15.60
CA LYS A 712 -35.56 4.37 -14.32
C LYS A 712 -34.03 4.47 -14.41
N ASP A 713 -33.45 5.23 -13.48
CA ASP A 713 -32.00 5.39 -13.31
C ASP A 713 -31.28 6.13 -14.45
N VAL A 714 -31.98 7.01 -15.18
CA VAL A 714 -31.42 7.92 -16.19
C VAL A 714 -31.19 9.32 -15.61
N GLU A 715 -30.08 9.95 -15.95
CA GLU A 715 -29.77 11.34 -15.56
C GLU A 715 -30.75 12.34 -16.21
N GLU A 716 -31.08 13.42 -15.49
CA GLU A 716 -32.15 14.33 -15.91
C GLU A 716 -31.86 15.02 -17.26
N GLU A 717 -30.60 15.38 -17.51
CA GLU A 717 -30.16 15.95 -18.78
C GLU A 717 -30.42 14.98 -19.95
N THR A 718 -30.03 13.72 -19.81
CA THR A 718 -30.29 12.69 -20.84
C THR A 718 -31.80 12.46 -21.05
N LYS A 719 -32.62 12.51 -19.99
CA LYS A 719 -34.09 12.39 -20.17
C LYS A 719 -34.64 13.49 -21.07
N ILE A 720 -34.16 14.73 -20.89
CA ILE A 720 -34.55 15.87 -21.72
C ILE A 720 -34.13 15.61 -23.17
N GLU A 721 -32.90 15.19 -23.41
CA GLU A 721 -32.40 14.88 -24.76
C GLU A 721 -33.22 13.78 -25.47
N ILE A 722 -33.56 12.70 -24.75
CA ILE A 722 -34.38 11.60 -25.27
C ILE A 722 -35.81 12.09 -25.59
N GLN A 723 -36.39 12.92 -24.74
CA GLN A 723 -37.72 13.52 -24.99
C GLN A 723 -37.71 14.49 -26.17
N GLU A 724 -36.69 15.34 -26.28
CA GLU A 724 -36.51 16.24 -27.41
C GLU A 724 -36.36 15.47 -28.73
N THR A 725 -35.59 14.39 -28.70
CA THR A 725 -35.42 13.49 -29.84
C THR A 725 -36.77 12.90 -30.27
N LEU A 726 -37.62 12.48 -29.33
CA LEU A 726 -38.99 12.02 -29.63
C LEU A 726 -39.82 13.11 -30.31
N VAL A 727 -39.82 14.32 -29.78
CA VAL A 727 -40.57 15.46 -30.34
C VAL A 727 -40.09 15.77 -31.76
N LYS A 728 -38.77 15.80 -31.98
CA LYS A 728 -38.16 16.02 -33.30
C LYS A 728 -38.58 14.94 -34.29
N MET A 729 -38.56 13.66 -33.90
CA MET A 729 -38.99 12.55 -34.75
C MET A 729 -40.48 12.63 -35.10
N GLN A 730 -41.35 12.93 -34.11
CA GLN A 730 -42.80 13.06 -34.32
C GLN A 730 -43.17 14.23 -35.24
N ASN A 731 -42.43 15.34 -35.15
CA ASN A 731 -42.64 16.51 -35.99
C ASN A 731 -41.91 16.42 -37.36
N GLY A 732 -41.13 15.36 -37.58
CA GLY A 732 -40.36 15.17 -38.81
C GLY A 732 -39.18 16.14 -38.95
N THR A 733 -38.68 16.69 -37.85
CA THR A 733 -37.57 17.67 -37.79
C THR A 733 -36.28 17.08 -37.22
N TYR A 734 -36.23 15.77 -37.00
CA TYR A 734 -35.01 15.04 -36.61
C TYR A 734 -34.08 14.87 -37.81
#